data_AF-A0A4R0QVE6-F1
#
_entry.id   AF-A0A4R0QVE6-F1
#
_cell.length_a   1.000
_cell.length_b   1.000
_cell.length_c   1.000
_cell.angle_alpha   90.00
_cell.angle_beta   90.00
_cell.angle_gamma   90.00
#
_symmetry.space_group_name_H-M   'P 1'
#
loop_
_entity.id
_entity.type
_entity.pdbx_description
1 polymer ?
#
loop_
_entity_poly.entity_id
_entity_poly.type
_entity_poly.pdbx_seq_one_letter_code
_entity_poly.pdbx_strand_id
1 'polypeptide(L)'
;MEIGSVLAERYRIDQQLSAAAQGVLWRAADLLAGESPVALRELRDPAAQERFRAIWPAMQAVLHPQIPRFGGLLEEEGALWLVREWQEGQSLSQIQRQRSERQLVFGPGEVLLLLRQLLPPLAVLHGRELVHGDLNPGNLLRRDQDGLPVLLDFGLLQQAGLRPLTGATAGYAPRAQGRGEAAAAWMDLHGLGVTALSLLSGRPPEQLLGPDGAAAASAWRIPESLNLEAPYRAVLERLLSERPGERFEQAREALQALQAVVMPESTGPQALSERTVVLAPAAPVPVPVPAPTPALPSLGRDPDASAQSPSGDQAVSARSRPSAEARQQAAEGRLWPVVGALLISAVLGTAIGWFLLSRGRSPDGAPSTDRDLVGRAPSASLPPAEVDQRQQLLSRLRALQVDRSWFLQLVDASLLARFPERNGRLPSDSLEDAPLRRVWNELAEEWLARVEQLPPDLRARLGQLKDADWQKQREALTKQGVNPRVVEQLVSASAQNLLPGVVSGSKPPEPYLQLWYAAAMRGLGDVRIEKLKARPGAPTVLSSRVPSGGARLIAIQVPAGRRLVLGINGTPLMQMTVYGADGEVVAARGPLRVVTLTPEAGSPVQVLVTNEGVSSGLLTLSCRADRLAPTPLPEVDPNPIPDPATGATGVVDGMADPPGPKPAGAAKPQEEPLAPPPPAGAIQGDGGVTN
;
A
#
# COMPACT_ATOMS: atom_id res chain seq x y z
N MET A 1 15.18 1.06 -36.88
CA MET A 1 13.79 1.53 -36.89
C MET A 1 13.72 2.91 -36.25
N GLU A 2 12.96 3.84 -36.81
CA GLU A 2 12.81 5.21 -36.29
C GLU A 2 11.50 5.34 -35.49
N ILE A 3 11.49 6.18 -34.46
CA ILE A 3 10.26 6.50 -33.71
C ILE A 3 9.24 7.13 -34.67
N GLY A 4 8.00 6.66 -34.61
CA GLY A 4 6.91 7.08 -35.50
C GLY A 4 6.76 6.22 -36.76
N SER A 5 7.71 5.32 -37.06
CA SER A 5 7.54 4.33 -38.14
C SER A 5 6.42 3.33 -37.82
N VAL A 6 5.76 2.81 -38.86
CA VAL A 6 4.68 1.83 -38.74
C VAL A 6 5.16 0.49 -39.27
N LEU A 7 5.25 -0.50 -38.38
CA LEU A 7 5.61 -1.88 -38.68
C LEU A 7 4.37 -2.67 -39.13
N ALA A 8 4.49 -3.42 -40.22
CA ALA A 8 3.45 -4.25 -40.81
C ALA A 8 2.09 -3.52 -40.99
N GLU A 9 2.15 -2.22 -41.33
CA GLU A 9 1.00 -1.32 -41.48
C GLU A 9 0.06 -1.27 -40.24
N ARG A 10 0.53 -1.75 -39.08
CA ARG A 10 -0.31 -1.95 -37.90
C ARG A 10 0.29 -1.37 -36.62
N TYR A 11 1.59 -1.51 -36.40
CA TYR A 11 2.20 -1.13 -35.12
C TYR A 11 3.06 0.10 -35.28
N ARG A 12 2.62 1.24 -34.72
CA ARG A 12 3.42 2.48 -34.71
C ARG A 12 4.41 2.44 -33.56
N ILE A 13 5.70 2.61 -33.84
CA ILE A 13 6.75 2.61 -32.82
C ILE A 13 6.75 3.92 -32.04
N ASP A 14 6.59 3.83 -30.72
CA ASP A 14 6.55 5.00 -29.85
C ASP A 14 7.89 5.26 -29.16
N GLN A 15 8.53 4.19 -28.63
CA GLN A 15 9.72 4.33 -27.80
C GLN A 15 10.56 3.05 -27.77
N GLN A 16 11.89 3.19 -27.79
CA GLN A 16 12.81 2.11 -27.43
C GLN A 16 12.93 1.99 -25.91
N LEU A 17 12.66 0.81 -25.36
CA LEU A 17 12.70 0.56 -23.91
C LEU A 17 14.04 -0.01 -23.46
N SER A 18 14.60 -0.93 -24.25
CA SER A 18 15.92 -1.52 -23.96
C SER A 18 16.58 -2.07 -25.22
N ALA A 19 17.90 -2.19 -25.18
CA ALA A 19 18.68 -2.98 -26.12
C ALA A 19 19.51 -3.98 -25.32
N ALA A 20 19.26 -5.27 -25.54
CA ALA A 20 19.95 -6.35 -24.84
C ALA A 20 20.45 -7.40 -25.84
N ALA A 21 21.27 -8.35 -25.37
CA ALA A 21 21.76 -9.45 -26.20
C ALA A 21 20.61 -10.31 -26.75
N GLN A 22 19.46 -10.35 -26.07
CA GLN A 22 18.26 -11.06 -26.51
C GLN A 22 17.38 -10.27 -27.48
N GLY A 23 17.85 -9.13 -28.00
CA GLY A 23 17.12 -8.28 -28.94
C GLY A 23 16.75 -6.90 -28.37
N VAL A 24 16.15 -6.08 -29.22
CA VAL A 24 15.73 -4.71 -28.86
C VAL A 24 14.26 -4.73 -28.49
N LEU A 25 13.91 -4.14 -27.35
CA LEU A 25 12.54 -4.04 -26.87
C LEU A 25 11.99 -2.64 -27.12
N TRP A 26 10.82 -2.59 -27.74
CA TRP A 26 10.12 -1.37 -28.13
C TRP A 26 8.73 -1.34 -27.51
N ARG A 27 8.25 -0.13 -27.22
CA ARG A 27 6.83 0.18 -27.01
C ARG A 27 6.25 0.67 -28.32
N ALA A 28 5.06 0.20 -28.66
CA ALA A 28 4.34 0.61 -29.85
C ALA A 28 2.84 0.70 -29.59
N ALA A 29 2.11 1.33 -30.50
CA ALA A 29 0.65 1.40 -30.52
C ALA A 29 0.09 0.53 -31.65
N ASP A 30 -0.87 -0.33 -31.34
CA ASP A 30 -1.60 -1.12 -32.33
C ASP A 30 -2.73 -0.31 -32.96
N LEU A 31 -2.49 0.19 -34.18
CA LEU A 31 -3.39 1.08 -34.91
C LEU A 31 -4.72 0.40 -35.27
N LEU A 32 -4.75 -0.93 -35.39
CA LEU A 32 -5.99 -1.67 -35.67
C LEU A 32 -6.79 -2.00 -34.40
N ALA A 33 -6.18 -1.84 -33.23
CA ALA A 33 -6.81 -2.04 -31.92
C ALA A 33 -6.96 -0.71 -31.15
N GLY A 34 -7.32 0.36 -31.86
CA GLY A 34 -7.57 1.67 -31.25
C GLY A 34 -6.35 2.29 -30.58
N GLU A 35 -5.16 2.09 -31.14
CA GLU A 35 -3.87 2.52 -30.59
C GLU A 35 -3.52 1.90 -29.23
N SER A 36 -4.08 0.73 -28.91
CA SER A 36 -3.75 0.01 -27.68
C SER A 36 -2.24 -0.24 -27.58
N PRO A 37 -1.61 -0.01 -26.41
CA PRO A 37 -0.17 -0.16 -26.27
C PRO A 37 0.22 -1.64 -26.34
N VAL A 38 1.34 -1.91 -27.01
CA VAL A 38 1.95 -3.23 -27.14
C VAL A 38 3.47 -3.14 -26.90
N ALA A 39 4.06 -4.27 -26.54
CA ALA A 39 5.52 -4.43 -26.50
C ALA A 39 5.97 -5.27 -27.70
N LEU A 40 6.97 -4.79 -28.42
CA LEU A 40 7.55 -5.46 -29.58
C LEU A 40 9.01 -5.78 -29.30
N ARG A 41 9.41 -7.05 -29.51
CA ARG A 41 10.82 -7.42 -29.46
C ARG A 41 11.35 -7.74 -30.84
N GLU A 42 12.38 -7.00 -31.23
CA GLU A 42 13.12 -7.15 -32.48
C GLU A 42 14.27 -8.15 -32.31
N LEU A 43 14.29 -9.20 -33.15
CA LEU A 43 15.32 -10.23 -33.17
C LEU A 43 16.00 -10.29 -34.54
N ARG A 44 17.32 -10.10 -34.55
CA ARG A 44 18.15 -10.15 -35.76
C ARG A 44 19.01 -11.42 -35.87
N ASP A 45 19.31 -12.06 -34.75
CA ASP A 45 20.10 -13.29 -34.71
C ASP A 45 19.30 -14.46 -35.34
N PRO A 46 19.77 -15.07 -36.44
CA PRO A 46 19.04 -16.14 -37.12
C PRO A 46 18.69 -17.32 -36.22
N ALA A 47 19.58 -17.70 -35.31
CA ALA A 47 19.34 -18.81 -34.38
C ALA A 47 18.24 -18.47 -33.37
N ALA A 48 18.20 -17.23 -32.86
CA ALA A 48 17.08 -16.74 -32.06
C ALA A 48 15.78 -16.68 -32.86
N GLN A 49 15.82 -16.25 -34.12
CA GLN A 49 14.62 -16.22 -34.96
C GLN A 49 14.03 -17.62 -35.18
N GLU A 50 14.86 -18.61 -35.55
CA GLU A 50 14.42 -20.00 -35.74
C GLU A 50 13.85 -20.59 -34.46
N ARG A 51 14.53 -20.36 -33.31
CA ARG A 51 14.04 -20.78 -32.00
C ARG A 51 12.66 -20.19 -31.70
N PHE A 52 12.49 -18.88 -31.85
CA PHE A 52 11.20 -18.24 -31.57
C PHE A 52 10.11 -18.68 -32.54
N ARG A 53 10.40 -18.89 -33.83
CA ARG A 53 9.44 -19.49 -34.78
C ARG A 53 8.93 -20.84 -34.28
N ALA A 54 9.81 -21.68 -33.73
CA ALA A 54 9.45 -23.00 -33.22
C ALA A 54 8.56 -22.94 -31.96
N ILE A 55 8.84 -22.04 -31.02
CA ILE A 55 8.13 -21.98 -29.72
C ILE A 55 6.94 -21.01 -29.70
N TRP A 56 6.85 -20.06 -30.63
CA TRP A 56 5.82 -19.03 -30.64
C TRP A 56 4.37 -19.56 -30.64
N PRO A 57 4.03 -20.62 -31.42
CA PRO A 57 2.68 -21.18 -31.36
C PRO A 57 2.31 -21.69 -29.96
N ALA A 58 3.26 -22.30 -29.25
CA ALA A 58 3.05 -22.76 -27.88
C ALA A 58 2.83 -21.58 -26.92
N MET A 59 3.57 -20.48 -27.11
CA MET A 59 3.42 -19.24 -26.34
C MET A 59 2.07 -18.56 -26.57
N GLN A 60 1.61 -18.45 -27.82
CA GLN A 60 0.29 -17.87 -28.14
C GLN A 60 -0.86 -18.65 -27.51
N ALA A 61 -0.69 -19.96 -27.33
CA ALA A 61 -1.66 -20.81 -26.67
C ALA A 61 -1.62 -20.72 -25.13
N VAL A 62 -0.68 -19.99 -24.53
CA VAL A 62 -0.63 -19.77 -23.08
C VAL A 62 -1.60 -18.65 -22.72
N LEU A 63 -2.61 -18.97 -21.91
CA LEU A 63 -3.61 -18.03 -21.42
C LEU A 63 -3.56 -18.01 -19.89
N HIS A 64 -3.03 -16.94 -19.33
CA HIS A 64 -2.97 -16.74 -17.88
C HIS A 64 -2.93 -15.22 -17.56
N PRO A 65 -3.67 -14.72 -16.56
CA PRO A 65 -3.74 -13.27 -16.27
C PRO A 65 -2.41 -12.62 -15.87
N GLN A 66 -1.43 -13.42 -15.44
CA GLN A 66 -0.08 -12.99 -15.04
C GLN A 66 1.00 -13.32 -16.09
N ILE A 67 0.60 -13.71 -17.31
CA ILE A 67 1.49 -13.87 -18.47
C ILE A 67 0.91 -12.98 -19.58
N PRO A 68 1.66 -11.99 -20.10
CA PRO A 68 1.17 -11.13 -21.17
C PRO A 68 0.73 -11.95 -22.39
N ARG A 69 -0.40 -11.60 -23.01
CA ARG A 69 -0.84 -12.29 -24.22
C ARG A 69 0.15 -12.07 -25.35
N PHE A 70 0.53 -13.16 -26.02
CA PHE A 70 1.40 -13.08 -27.19
C PHE A 70 0.56 -12.90 -28.46
N GLY A 71 0.89 -11.86 -29.22
CA GLY A 71 0.23 -11.48 -30.45
C GLY A 71 0.88 -12.13 -31.67
N GLY A 72 0.86 -11.41 -32.80
CA GLY A 72 1.45 -11.88 -34.05
C GLY A 72 2.97 -12.05 -33.99
N LEU A 73 3.47 -12.89 -34.88
CA LEU A 73 4.89 -13.00 -35.21
C LEU A 73 5.08 -12.34 -36.57
N LEU A 74 5.91 -11.30 -36.66
CA LEU A 74 6.08 -10.53 -37.90
C LEU A 74 7.51 -10.65 -38.42
N GLU A 75 7.67 -10.61 -39.74
CA GLU A 75 8.97 -10.60 -40.39
C GLU A 75 9.07 -9.36 -41.26
N GLU A 76 10.00 -8.47 -40.93
CA GLU A 76 10.19 -7.21 -41.63
C GLU A 76 11.64 -6.75 -41.50
N GLU A 77 12.21 -6.19 -42.58
CA GLU A 77 13.60 -5.73 -42.65
C GLU A 77 14.64 -6.80 -42.23
N GLY A 78 14.35 -8.08 -42.44
CA GLY A 78 15.23 -9.20 -42.04
C GLY A 78 15.26 -9.49 -40.54
N ALA A 79 14.40 -8.84 -39.75
CA ALA A 79 14.21 -9.10 -38.32
C ALA A 79 12.88 -9.82 -38.06
N LEU A 80 12.87 -10.64 -37.00
CA LEU A 80 11.66 -11.24 -36.46
C LEU A 80 11.14 -10.39 -35.30
N TRP A 81 9.88 -10.00 -35.35
CA TRP A 81 9.23 -9.14 -34.38
C TRP A 81 8.20 -9.92 -33.57
N LEU A 82 8.45 -9.98 -32.26
CA LEU A 82 7.61 -10.67 -31.29
C LEU A 82 6.63 -9.67 -30.68
N VAL A 83 5.34 -9.76 -31.03
CA VAL A 83 4.30 -8.87 -30.47
C VAL A 83 3.76 -9.46 -29.17
N ARG A 84 3.62 -8.63 -28.13
CA ARG A 84 2.89 -9.01 -26.91
C ARG A 84 2.14 -7.83 -26.30
N GLU A 85 1.18 -8.16 -25.47
CA GLU A 85 0.41 -7.21 -24.65
C GLU A 85 1.35 -6.34 -23.79
N TRP A 86 1.09 -5.03 -23.77
CA TRP A 86 1.74 -4.13 -22.83
C TRP A 86 1.18 -4.33 -21.42
N GLN A 87 2.03 -4.23 -20.40
CA GLN A 87 1.59 -4.31 -19.00
C GLN A 87 2.05 -3.07 -18.26
N GLU A 88 1.11 -2.34 -17.66
CA GLU A 88 1.38 -1.18 -16.82
C GLU A 88 1.71 -1.61 -15.39
N GLY A 89 2.79 -1.07 -14.84
CA GLY A 89 3.26 -1.44 -13.51
C GLY A 89 4.70 -1.01 -13.22
N GLN A 90 5.21 -1.49 -12.09
CA GLN A 90 6.60 -1.33 -11.70
C GLN A 90 7.28 -2.69 -11.55
N SER A 91 8.52 -2.83 -12.02
CA SER A 91 9.28 -4.06 -11.79
C SER A 91 9.61 -4.23 -10.30
N LEU A 92 9.74 -5.45 -9.82
CA LEU A 92 10.17 -5.68 -8.44
C LEU A 92 11.56 -5.10 -8.16
N SER A 93 12.43 -5.04 -9.18
CA SER A 93 13.73 -4.36 -9.07
C SER A 93 13.60 -2.84 -8.87
N GLN A 94 12.64 -2.19 -9.53
CA GLN A 94 12.32 -0.77 -9.30
C GLN A 94 11.76 -0.56 -7.89
N ILE A 95 10.82 -1.41 -7.46
CA ILE A 95 10.24 -1.35 -6.12
C ILE A 95 11.32 -1.59 -5.05
N GLN A 96 12.19 -2.58 -5.24
CA GLN A 96 13.30 -2.88 -4.34
C GLN A 96 14.27 -1.70 -4.22
N ARG A 97 14.60 -1.05 -5.35
CA ARG A 97 15.44 0.16 -5.35
C ARG A 97 14.80 1.30 -4.58
N GLN A 98 13.54 1.62 -4.88
CA GLN A 98 12.78 2.68 -4.18
C GLN A 98 12.66 2.40 -2.68
N ARG A 99 12.55 1.13 -2.28
CA ARG A 99 12.52 0.72 -0.87
C ARG A 99 13.89 0.82 -0.21
N SER A 100 14.94 0.37 -0.88
CA SER A 100 16.32 0.47 -0.40
C SER A 100 16.71 1.92 -0.10
N GLU A 101 16.33 2.87 -0.97
CA GLU A 101 16.51 4.32 -0.76
C GLU A 101 15.82 4.82 0.52
N ARG A 102 14.77 4.13 0.97
CA ARG A 102 14.01 4.41 2.20
C ARG A 102 14.40 3.50 3.37
N GLN A 103 15.49 2.74 3.24
CA GLN A 103 15.92 1.71 4.20
C GLN A 103 14.84 0.66 4.50
N LEU A 104 14.06 0.31 3.48
CA LEU A 104 13.02 -0.70 3.51
C LEU A 104 13.41 -1.92 2.66
N VAL A 105 12.91 -3.08 3.06
CA VAL A 105 12.95 -4.36 2.33
C VAL A 105 11.54 -4.92 2.18
N PHE A 106 11.38 -5.97 1.38
CA PHE A 106 10.12 -6.69 1.32
C PHE A 106 9.91 -7.49 2.60
N GLY A 107 8.69 -7.44 3.15
CA GLY A 107 8.35 -8.23 4.33
C GLY A 107 8.16 -9.72 4.00
N PRO A 108 8.36 -10.64 4.96
CA PRO A 108 8.14 -12.06 4.77
C PRO A 108 6.75 -12.42 4.23
N GLY A 109 5.68 -11.80 4.75
CA GLY A 109 4.33 -12.07 4.25
C GLY A 109 4.09 -11.57 2.84
N GLU A 110 4.73 -10.48 2.44
CA GLU A 110 4.66 -9.94 1.08
C GLU A 110 5.34 -10.89 0.07
N VAL A 111 6.55 -11.35 0.39
CA VAL A 111 7.29 -12.29 -0.46
C VAL A 111 6.61 -13.65 -0.51
N LEU A 112 6.03 -14.12 0.59
CA LEU A 112 5.24 -15.35 0.61
C LEU A 112 4.03 -15.27 -0.31
N LEU A 113 3.29 -14.15 -0.28
CA LEU A 113 2.16 -13.92 -1.18
C LEU A 113 2.63 -13.88 -2.64
N LEU A 114 3.73 -13.17 -2.91
CA LEU A 114 4.32 -13.06 -4.24
C LEU A 114 4.73 -14.43 -4.80
N LEU A 115 5.38 -15.28 -4.01
CA LEU A 115 5.73 -16.64 -4.40
C LEU A 115 4.49 -17.47 -4.72
N ARG A 116 3.47 -17.43 -3.87
CA ARG A 116 2.19 -18.13 -4.10
C ARG A 116 1.49 -17.67 -5.36
N GLN A 117 1.61 -16.40 -5.73
CA GLN A 117 1.01 -15.83 -6.94
C GLN A 117 1.84 -16.09 -8.20
N LEU A 118 3.15 -16.31 -8.10
CA LEU A 118 4.03 -16.56 -9.25
C LEU A 118 4.16 -18.04 -9.62
N LEU A 119 3.92 -18.97 -8.69
CA LEU A 119 3.98 -20.40 -9.01
C LEU A 119 2.89 -20.90 -9.97
N PRO A 120 1.62 -20.42 -9.90
CA PRO A 120 0.60 -20.78 -10.90
C PRO A 120 0.96 -20.43 -12.35
N PRO A 121 1.37 -19.19 -12.70
CA PRO A 121 1.79 -18.89 -14.07
C PRO A 121 3.00 -19.73 -14.51
N LEU A 122 3.96 -19.99 -13.60
CA LEU A 122 5.09 -20.88 -13.91
C LEU A 122 4.65 -22.32 -14.18
N ALA A 123 3.70 -22.85 -13.40
CA ALA A 123 3.14 -24.17 -13.65
C ALA A 123 2.48 -24.27 -15.03
N VAL A 124 1.77 -23.22 -15.47
CA VAL A 124 1.19 -23.16 -16.82
C VAL A 124 2.27 -23.16 -17.90
N LEU A 125 3.33 -22.36 -17.72
CA LEU A 125 4.46 -22.28 -18.65
C LEU A 125 5.21 -23.62 -18.75
N HIS A 126 5.58 -24.19 -17.60
CA HIS A 126 6.27 -25.48 -17.50
C HIS A 126 5.43 -26.64 -18.04
N GLY A 127 4.09 -26.58 -17.88
CA GLY A 127 3.17 -27.55 -18.46
C GLY A 127 3.11 -27.54 -20.00
N ARG A 128 3.69 -26.53 -20.65
CA ARG A 128 3.91 -26.47 -22.10
C ARG A 128 5.35 -26.79 -22.49
N GLU A 129 6.12 -27.36 -21.57
CA GLU A 129 7.55 -27.67 -21.75
C GLU A 129 8.40 -26.43 -22.07
N LEU A 130 7.94 -25.25 -21.64
CA LEU A 130 8.65 -23.99 -21.80
C LEU A 130 9.32 -23.61 -20.49
N VAL A 131 10.60 -23.21 -20.56
CA VAL A 131 11.40 -22.74 -19.41
C VAL A 131 11.73 -21.27 -19.63
N HIS A 132 11.50 -20.43 -18.61
CA HIS A 132 11.71 -18.99 -18.69
C HIS A 132 13.19 -18.63 -18.80
N GLY A 133 14.04 -19.25 -17.98
CA GLY A 133 15.50 -19.17 -18.04
C GLY A 133 16.13 -17.90 -17.45
N ASP A 134 15.33 -16.94 -16.97
CA ASP A 134 15.83 -15.68 -16.40
C ASP A 134 14.86 -15.06 -15.37
N LEU A 135 14.42 -15.84 -14.37
CA LEU A 135 13.58 -15.29 -13.31
C LEU A 135 14.41 -14.48 -12.31
N ASN A 136 14.15 -13.18 -12.27
CA ASN A 136 14.78 -12.20 -11.39
C ASN A 136 13.81 -11.02 -11.11
N PRO A 137 14.08 -10.14 -10.12
CA PRO A 137 13.22 -8.98 -9.82
C PRO A 137 12.97 -8.01 -10.98
N GLY A 138 13.87 -7.93 -11.97
CA GLY A 138 13.71 -7.09 -13.16
C GLY A 138 12.68 -7.64 -14.14
N ASN A 139 12.51 -8.96 -14.19
CA ASN A 139 11.59 -9.67 -15.08
C ASN A 139 10.25 -9.99 -14.42
N LEU A 140 9.96 -9.37 -13.27
CA LEU A 140 8.71 -9.52 -12.54
C LEU A 140 8.11 -8.12 -12.35
N LEU A 141 6.90 -7.90 -12.88
CA LEU A 141 6.18 -6.63 -12.80
C LEU A 141 5.06 -6.72 -11.79
N ARG A 142 4.96 -5.76 -10.87
CA ARG A 142 3.73 -5.56 -10.11
C ARG A 142 2.79 -4.68 -10.93
N ARG A 143 1.68 -5.25 -11.40
CA ARG A 143 0.71 -4.57 -12.26
C ARG A 143 -0.08 -3.51 -11.49
N ASP A 144 -0.29 -2.34 -12.08
CA ASP A 144 -0.92 -1.21 -11.38
C ASP A 144 -2.42 -1.41 -11.11
N GLN A 145 -3.14 -2.06 -12.03
CA GLN A 145 -4.60 -2.18 -11.97
C GLN A 145 -5.12 -3.06 -10.81
N ASP A 146 -4.36 -4.09 -10.43
CA ASP A 146 -4.78 -5.11 -9.46
C ASP A 146 -3.67 -5.55 -8.49
N GLY A 147 -2.44 -5.05 -8.67
CA GLY A 147 -1.30 -5.37 -7.81
C GLY A 147 -0.73 -6.77 -8.00
N LEU A 148 -1.19 -7.55 -8.98
CA LEU A 148 -0.70 -8.91 -9.21
C LEU A 148 0.71 -8.90 -9.84
N PRO A 149 1.57 -9.87 -9.50
CA PRO A 149 2.87 -10.01 -10.13
C PRO A 149 2.72 -10.67 -11.51
N VAL A 150 3.32 -10.10 -12.54
CA VAL A 150 3.25 -10.52 -13.94
C VAL A 150 4.65 -10.89 -14.42
N LEU A 151 4.77 -12.02 -15.12
CA LEU A 151 6.02 -12.46 -15.73
C LEU A 151 6.33 -11.59 -16.96
N LEU A 152 7.54 -11.03 -17.00
CA LEU A 152 8.05 -10.26 -18.13
C LEU A 152 9.30 -10.93 -18.71
N ASP A 153 9.70 -10.42 -19.87
CA ASP A 153 10.95 -10.77 -20.55
C ASP A 153 11.20 -12.26 -20.82
N PHE A 154 10.57 -12.75 -21.88
CA PHE A 154 10.76 -14.09 -22.43
C PHE A 154 12.00 -14.23 -23.33
N GLY A 155 13.04 -13.38 -23.20
CA GLY A 155 14.18 -13.35 -24.12
C GLY A 155 15.01 -14.64 -24.13
N LEU A 156 15.11 -15.31 -22.98
CA LEU A 156 15.77 -16.61 -22.81
C LEU A 156 14.80 -17.79 -22.77
N LEU A 157 13.54 -17.56 -23.16
CA LEU A 157 12.55 -18.63 -23.20
C LEU A 157 12.98 -19.70 -24.22
N GLN A 158 12.89 -20.95 -23.81
CA GLN A 158 13.23 -22.11 -24.63
C GLN A 158 12.44 -23.35 -24.22
N GLN A 159 12.49 -24.39 -25.05
CA GLN A 159 11.97 -25.71 -24.68
C GLN A 159 12.85 -26.36 -23.62
N ALA A 160 12.19 -27.08 -22.70
CA ALA A 160 12.83 -27.95 -21.75
C ALA A 160 13.64 -29.06 -22.46
N GLY A 161 14.71 -29.53 -21.84
CA GLY A 161 15.59 -30.56 -22.40
C GLY A 161 16.68 -30.03 -23.35
N LEU A 162 16.56 -28.79 -23.85
CA LEU A 162 17.59 -28.16 -24.67
C LEU A 162 18.73 -27.59 -23.81
N ARG A 163 19.91 -27.42 -24.42
CA ARG A 163 21.01 -26.68 -23.77
C ARG A 163 20.55 -25.25 -23.44
N PRO A 164 20.83 -24.72 -22.24
CA PRO A 164 20.43 -23.37 -21.87
C PRO A 164 21.08 -22.31 -22.74
N LEU A 165 20.31 -21.26 -23.02
CA LEU A 165 20.79 -20.05 -23.65
C LEU A 165 21.71 -19.27 -22.71
N THR A 166 22.71 -18.60 -23.29
CA THR A 166 23.60 -17.70 -22.56
C THR A 166 22.92 -16.35 -22.31
N GLY A 167 23.41 -15.59 -21.34
CA GLY A 167 22.92 -14.24 -21.04
C GLY A 167 21.87 -14.16 -19.92
N ALA A 168 21.72 -15.21 -19.11
CA ALA A 168 20.94 -15.13 -17.88
C ALA A 168 21.54 -14.12 -16.91
N THR A 169 20.69 -13.46 -16.12
CA THR A 169 21.12 -12.43 -15.18
C THR A 169 22.05 -13.03 -14.13
N ALA A 170 23.22 -12.41 -13.95
CA ALA A 170 24.24 -12.88 -13.03
C ALA A 170 23.67 -13.03 -11.61
N GLY A 171 24.05 -14.13 -10.94
CA GLY A 171 23.64 -14.42 -9.57
C GLY A 171 22.26 -15.06 -9.40
N TYR A 172 21.35 -15.02 -10.37
CA TYR A 172 20.01 -15.61 -10.22
C TYR A 172 19.89 -17.05 -10.76
N ALA A 173 20.51 -17.31 -11.92
CA ALA A 173 20.46 -18.63 -12.54
C ALA A 173 21.23 -19.69 -11.73
N PRO A 174 20.75 -20.95 -11.67
CA PRO A 174 21.49 -22.03 -11.00
C PRO A 174 22.79 -22.34 -11.76
N ARG A 175 23.78 -22.92 -11.06
CA ARG A 175 25.07 -23.26 -11.67
C ARG A 175 24.94 -24.30 -12.76
N ALA A 176 23.99 -25.23 -12.63
CA ALA A 176 23.64 -26.19 -13.69
C ALA A 176 23.38 -25.50 -15.04
N GLN A 177 22.71 -24.35 -15.03
CA GLN A 177 22.45 -23.56 -16.22
C GLN A 177 23.77 -23.01 -16.82
N GLY A 178 24.67 -22.49 -15.97
CA GLY A 178 26.01 -22.05 -16.38
C GLY A 178 26.92 -23.17 -16.88
N ARG A 179 26.76 -24.40 -16.37
CA ARG A 179 27.42 -25.62 -16.88
C ARG A 179 26.82 -26.12 -18.20
N GLY A 180 25.70 -25.56 -18.65
CA GLY A 180 25.01 -25.97 -19.86
C GLY A 180 24.24 -27.28 -19.72
N GLU A 181 23.86 -27.67 -18.49
CA GLU A 181 22.93 -28.79 -18.27
C GLU A 181 21.56 -28.47 -18.87
N ALA A 182 20.85 -29.48 -19.37
CA ALA A 182 19.58 -29.29 -20.06
C ALA A 182 18.57 -28.43 -19.26
N ALA A 183 17.99 -27.42 -19.91
CA ALA A 183 17.05 -26.51 -19.30
C ALA A 183 15.84 -27.27 -18.75
N ALA A 184 15.46 -26.94 -17.52
CA ALA A 184 14.40 -27.65 -16.81
C ALA A 184 13.65 -26.71 -15.87
N ALA A 185 12.39 -27.05 -15.58
CA ALA A 185 11.47 -26.27 -14.75
C ALA A 185 12.06 -25.88 -13.38
N TRP A 186 12.81 -26.78 -12.73
CA TRP A 186 13.44 -26.52 -11.44
C TRP A 186 14.43 -25.34 -11.48
N MET A 187 15.03 -25.03 -12.64
CA MET A 187 15.96 -23.92 -12.77
C MET A 187 15.27 -22.56 -12.60
N ASP A 188 14.04 -22.43 -13.11
CA ASP A 188 13.20 -21.26 -12.87
C ASP A 188 12.81 -21.17 -11.39
N LEU A 189 12.48 -22.29 -10.74
CA LEU A 189 12.17 -22.32 -9.30
C LEU A 189 13.36 -21.87 -8.44
N HIS A 190 14.57 -22.26 -8.84
CA HIS A 190 15.79 -21.77 -8.22
C HIS A 190 15.94 -20.25 -8.39
N GLY A 191 15.81 -19.73 -9.61
CA GLY A 191 15.84 -18.28 -9.86
C GLY A 191 14.79 -17.50 -9.05
N LEU A 192 13.59 -18.08 -8.90
CA LEU A 192 12.53 -17.54 -8.05
C LEU A 192 12.90 -17.57 -6.55
N GLY A 193 13.57 -18.62 -6.08
CA GLY A 193 14.11 -18.71 -4.72
C GLY A 193 15.15 -17.63 -4.44
N VAL A 194 16.09 -17.42 -5.37
CA VAL A 194 17.12 -16.36 -5.26
C VAL A 194 16.46 -14.98 -5.28
N THR A 195 15.46 -14.79 -6.14
CA THR A 195 14.63 -13.59 -6.17
C THR A 195 14.00 -13.31 -4.81
N ALA A 196 13.33 -14.30 -4.21
CA ALA A 196 12.71 -14.15 -2.90
C ALA A 196 13.73 -13.78 -1.82
N LEU A 197 14.88 -14.45 -1.79
CA LEU A 197 15.94 -14.16 -0.83
C LEU A 197 16.51 -12.75 -1.00
N SER A 198 16.69 -12.29 -2.24
CA SER A 198 17.14 -10.92 -2.53
C SER A 198 16.11 -9.87 -2.09
N LEU A 199 14.82 -10.10 -2.35
CA LEU A 199 13.74 -9.19 -1.95
C LEU A 199 13.64 -9.05 -0.42
N LEU A 200 13.71 -10.18 0.30
CA LEU A 200 13.66 -10.23 1.77
C LEU A 200 14.86 -9.54 2.41
N SER A 201 16.05 -9.77 1.88
CA SER A 201 17.29 -9.23 2.45
C SER A 201 17.61 -7.80 2.00
N GLY A 202 17.02 -7.36 0.88
CA GLY A 202 17.41 -6.12 0.21
C GLY A 202 18.83 -6.16 -0.38
N ARG A 203 19.47 -7.33 -0.45
CA ARG A 203 20.85 -7.51 -0.92
C ARG A 203 20.88 -8.20 -2.28
N PRO A 204 21.89 -7.90 -3.12
CA PRO A 204 22.07 -8.61 -4.37
C PRO A 204 22.58 -10.05 -4.12
N PRO A 205 22.36 -10.99 -5.06
CA PRO A 205 22.66 -12.41 -4.86
C PRO A 205 24.11 -12.71 -4.45
N GLU A 206 25.08 -11.94 -4.93
CA GLU A 206 26.51 -12.16 -4.67
C GLU A 206 26.85 -12.00 -3.18
N GLN A 207 26.11 -11.16 -2.45
CA GLN A 207 26.29 -10.94 -1.01
C GLN A 207 25.57 -11.99 -0.14
N LEU A 208 24.77 -12.85 -0.77
CA LEU A 208 23.97 -13.89 -0.12
C LEU A 208 24.60 -15.29 -0.28
N LEU A 209 25.73 -15.37 -1.00
CA LEU A 209 26.55 -16.56 -1.12
C LEU A 209 27.54 -16.64 0.06
N GLY A 210 27.91 -17.85 0.45
CA GLY A 210 28.95 -18.07 1.46
C GLY A 210 30.35 -17.69 0.95
N PRO A 211 31.34 -17.54 1.85
CA PRO A 211 32.74 -17.23 1.50
C PRO A 211 33.39 -18.30 0.61
N ASP A 212 32.93 -19.55 0.66
CA ASP A 212 33.36 -20.64 -0.23
C ASP A 212 32.52 -20.71 -1.53
N GLY A 213 31.74 -19.66 -1.81
CA GLY A 213 30.67 -19.58 -2.81
C GLY A 213 31.07 -19.79 -4.26
N ALA A 214 32.36 -19.95 -4.55
CA ALA A 214 32.89 -20.32 -5.87
C ALA A 214 33.37 -21.79 -5.95
N ALA A 215 33.70 -22.45 -4.84
CA ALA A 215 34.42 -23.73 -4.83
C ALA A 215 33.66 -24.91 -4.21
N ALA A 216 32.79 -24.68 -3.21
CA ALA A 216 31.92 -25.71 -2.64
C ALA A 216 30.49 -25.58 -3.19
N ALA A 217 29.67 -26.64 -3.10
CA ALA A 217 28.23 -26.57 -3.32
C ALA A 217 27.65 -25.51 -2.36
N SER A 218 27.51 -24.27 -2.85
CA SER A 218 27.32 -23.10 -1.98
C SER A 218 25.91 -23.10 -1.42
N ALA A 219 25.78 -23.40 -0.13
CA ALA A 219 24.55 -23.17 0.59
C ALA A 219 24.29 -21.66 0.60
N TRP A 220 23.28 -21.23 -0.15
CA TRP A 220 22.71 -19.90 -0.02
C TRP A 220 22.51 -19.57 1.46
N ARG A 221 23.04 -18.43 1.91
CA ARG A 221 22.93 -18.03 3.31
C ARG A 221 21.64 -17.25 3.48
N ILE A 222 20.66 -17.86 4.13
CA ILE A 222 19.45 -17.16 4.58
C ILE A 222 19.78 -16.48 5.91
N PRO A 223 19.97 -15.14 5.94
CA PRO A 223 20.38 -14.45 7.16
C PRO A 223 19.43 -14.72 8.32
N GLU A 224 19.98 -14.92 9.52
CA GLU A 224 19.17 -15.09 10.74
C GLU A 224 18.32 -13.85 11.03
N SER A 225 18.79 -12.67 10.61
CA SER A 225 18.08 -11.40 10.71
C SER A 225 16.74 -11.34 9.95
N LEU A 226 16.48 -12.27 9.02
CA LEU A 226 15.19 -12.35 8.34
C LEU A 226 14.05 -12.88 9.23
N ASN A 227 14.38 -13.51 10.38
CA ASN A 227 13.42 -14.04 11.36
C ASN A 227 12.25 -14.84 10.75
N LEU A 228 12.55 -15.67 9.73
CA LEU A 228 11.55 -16.51 9.07
C LEU A 228 11.19 -17.71 9.95
N GLU A 229 9.90 -18.02 10.04
CA GLU A 229 9.43 -19.26 10.68
C GLU A 229 10.02 -20.50 10.00
N ALA A 230 10.22 -21.57 10.77
CA ALA A 230 10.88 -22.79 10.31
C ALA A 230 10.25 -23.40 9.03
N PRO A 231 8.92 -23.47 8.87
CA PRO A 231 8.32 -23.98 7.63
C PRO A 231 8.63 -23.10 6.41
N TYR A 232 8.61 -21.78 6.58
CA TYR A 232 8.91 -20.87 5.47
C TYR A 232 10.39 -20.96 5.07
N ARG A 233 11.29 -20.97 6.06
CA ARG A 233 12.73 -21.17 5.84
C ARG A 233 13.00 -22.47 5.08
N ALA A 234 12.41 -23.59 5.50
CA ALA A 234 12.62 -24.88 4.86
C ALA A 234 12.18 -24.88 3.38
N VAL A 235 11.05 -24.24 3.06
CA VAL A 235 10.59 -24.12 1.67
C VAL A 235 11.53 -23.23 0.84
N LEU A 236 12.01 -22.12 1.41
CA LEU A 236 12.96 -21.24 0.73
C LEU A 236 14.31 -21.95 0.47
N GLU A 237 14.82 -22.72 1.43
CA GLU A 237 16.03 -23.55 1.26
C GLU A 237 15.85 -24.59 0.15
N ARG A 238 14.67 -25.20 0.08
CA ARG A 238 14.33 -26.20 -0.94
C ARG A 238 14.19 -25.58 -2.34
N LEU A 239 13.71 -24.33 -2.46
CA LEU A 239 13.75 -23.58 -3.72
C LEU A 239 15.19 -23.28 -4.16
N LEU A 240 16.09 -23.00 -3.22
CA LEU A 240 17.49 -22.64 -3.46
C LEU A 240 18.41 -23.86 -3.69
N SER A 241 17.90 -25.09 -3.54
CA SER A 241 18.71 -26.30 -3.71
C SER A 241 18.87 -26.66 -5.19
N GLU A 242 20.10 -27.00 -5.59
CA GLU A 242 20.37 -27.59 -6.91
C GLU A 242 20.35 -29.12 -6.88
N ARG A 243 20.38 -29.75 -5.70
CA ARG A 243 20.52 -31.21 -5.57
C ARG A 243 19.18 -31.91 -5.85
N PRO A 244 19.13 -32.91 -6.75
CA PRO A 244 17.94 -33.74 -6.94
C PRO A 244 17.46 -34.35 -5.62
N GLY A 245 16.16 -34.36 -5.38
CA GLY A 245 15.54 -34.82 -4.13
C GLY A 245 15.50 -33.79 -3.00
N GLU A 246 16.50 -32.89 -2.91
CA GLU A 246 16.50 -31.76 -1.97
C GLU A 246 15.90 -30.48 -2.57
N ARG A 247 15.52 -30.49 -3.86
CA ARG A 247 14.92 -29.36 -4.56
C ARG A 247 13.47 -29.64 -4.96
N PHE A 248 12.74 -28.59 -5.34
CA PHE A 248 11.46 -28.74 -6.02
C PHE A 248 11.68 -29.01 -7.51
N GLU A 249 11.06 -30.07 -8.03
CA GLU A 249 11.14 -30.35 -9.48
C GLU A 249 10.05 -29.62 -10.26
N GLN A 250 8.93 -29.27 -9.60
CA GLN A 250 7.74 -28.74 -10.26
C GLN A 250 7.09 -27.61 -9.45
N ALA A 251 6.60 -26.58 -10.15
CA ALA A 251 5.99 -25.41 -9.52
C ALA A 251 4.78 -25.76 -8.62
N ARG A 252 4.00 -26.79 -8.98
CA ARG A 252 2.87 -27.27 -8.16
C ARG A 252 3.29 -27.81 -6.79
N GLU A 253 4.45 -28.46 -6.71
CA GLU A 253 4.99 -29.02 -5.46
C GLU A 253 5.43 -27.88 -4.53
N ALA A 254 6.13 -26.89 -5.08
CA ALA A 254 6.50 -25.68 -4.36
C ALA A 254 5.26 -24.91 -3.86
N LEU A 255 4.20 -24.83 -4.66
CA LEU A 255 2.98 -24.13 -4.29
C LEU A 255 2.27 -24.83 -3.13
N GLN A 256 2.15 -26.16 -3.19
CA GLN A 256 1.57 -26.96 -2.11
C GLN A 256 2.36 -26.80 -0.80
N ALA A 257 3.69 -26.81 -0.88
CA ALA A 257 4.54 -26.59 0.28
C ALA A 257 4.36 -25.18 0.87
N LEU A 258 4.29 -24.15 0.02
CA LEU A 258 4.04 -22.78 0.46
C LEU A 258 2.63 -22.56 1.00
N GLN A 259 1.62 -23.30 0.56
CA GLN A 259 0.25 -23.21 1.10
C GLN A 259 0.17 -23.65 2.56
N ALA A 260 1.03 -24.58 2.99
CA ALA A 260 1.11 -25.04 4.38
C ALA A 260 1.80 -24.02 5.32
N VAL A 261 2.52 -23.04 4.77
CA VAL A 261 3.17 -21.98 5.55
C VAL A 261 2.10 -20.99 6.06
N VAL A 262 2.09 -20.70 7.36
CA VAL A 262 1.18 -19.70 7.92
C VAL A 262 1.57 -18.31 7.39
N MET A 263 0.59 -17.49 7.02
CA MET A 263 0.87 -16.12 6.59
C MET A 263 1.43 -15.32 7.78
N PRO A 264 2.65 -14.74 7.67
CA PRO A 264 3.18 -13.86 8.70
C PRO A 264 2.26 -12.65 8.92
N GLU A 265 2.18 -12.15 10.15
CA GLU A 265 1.34 -10.99 10.51
C GLU A 265 1.73 -9.69 9.75
N SER A 266 2.96 -9.63 9.24
CA SER A 266 3.47 -8.52 8.43
C SER A 266 3.50 -8.87 6.94
N THR A 267 2.57 -8.28 6.17
CA THR A 267 2.41 -8.45 4.71
C THR A 267 2.91 -7.25 3.89
N GLY A 268 3.56 -6.27 4.52
CA GLY A 268 4.05 -5.04 3.89
C GLY A 268 5.56 -4.86 4.03
N PRO A 269 6.11 -3.72 3.55
CA PRO A 269 7.52 -3.42 3.63
C PRO A 269 8.03 -3.37 5.09
N GLN A 270 9.26 -3.82 5.32
CA GLN A 270 9.90 -3.82 6.64
C GLN A 270 11.18 -2.98 6.65
N ALA A 271 11.55 -2.44 7.81
CA ALA A 271 12.79 -1.69 7.96
C ALA A 271 14.01 -2.61 7.92
N LEU A 272 15.06 -2.18 7.21
CA LEU A 272 16.33 -2.90 7.11
C LEU A 272 17.03 -2.83 8.48
N SER A 273 17.08 -3.96 9.19
CA SER A 273 17.37 -4.02 10.63
C SER A 273 18.84 -3.71 11.03
N GLU A 274 19.72 -3.35 10.10
CA GLU A 274 21.18 -3.37 10.34
C GLU A 274 21.89 -2.00 10.47
N ARG A 275 21.18 -0.86 10.56
CA ARG A 275 21.86 0.44 10.81
C ARG A 275 21.12 1.33 11.80
N THR A 276 20.80 0.82 12.98
CA THR A 276 20.67 1.70 14.14
C THR A 276 22.04 1.83 14.78
N VAL A 277 22.87 2.75 14.27
CA VAL A 277 23.94 3.30 15.11
C VAL A 277 23.23 4.12 16.17
N VAL A 278 23.10 3.56 17.36
CA VAL A 278 22.64 4.29 18.54
C VAL A 278 23.72 5.33 18.87
N LEU A 279 23.63 6.51 18.25
CA LEU A 279 24.30 7.72 18.74
C LEU A 279 23.50 8.28 19.91
N ALA A 280 23.44 7.51 20.99
CA ALA A 280 23.09 8.00 22.30
C ALA A 280 24.15 7.46 23.26
N PRO A 281 24.89 8.32 24.00
CA PRO A 281 25.67 7.84 25.12
C PRO A 281 24.67 7.14 26.05
N ALA A 282 24.88 5.85 26.29
CA ALA A 282 24.15 5.15 27.33
C ALA A 282 24.50 5.85 28.65
N ALA A 283 23.61 6.71 29.13
CA ALA A 283 23.61 7.09 30.53
C ALA A 283 23.46 5.78 31.32
N PRO A 284 24.32 5.53 32.33
CA PRO A 284 24.22 4.30 33.10
C PRO A 284 22.83 4.23 33.73
N VAL A 285 22.06 3.22 33.32
CA VAL A 285 20.79 2.89 33.94
C VAL A 285 21.10 2.52 35.40
N PRO A 286 20.47 3.14 36.41
CA PRO A 286 20.63 2.70 37.78
C PRO A 286 20.13 1.26 37.87
N VAL A 287 20.99 0.38 38.37
CA VAL A 287 20.65 -1.01 38.70
C VAL A 287 19.41 -0.98 39.61
N PRO A 288 18.31 -1.69 39.28
CA PRO A 288 17.20 -1.79 40.20
C PRO A 288 17.64 -2.63 41.40
N VAL A 289 17.78 -1.95 42.54
CA VAL A 289 17.90 -2.59 43.86
C VAL A 289 16.64 -3.42 44.10
N PRO A 290 16.72 -4.70 44.46
CA PRO A 290 15.55 -5.49 44.79
C PRO A 290 14.93 -4.94 46.09
N ALA A 291 13.70 -4.42 46.00
CA ALA A 291 12.92 -4.07 47.17
C ALA A 291 12.46 -5.35 47.89
N PRO A 292 12.41 -5.38 49.24
CA PRO A 292 12.07 -6.56 50.02
C PRO A 292 10.58 -6.89 49.92
N THR A 293 10.30 -8.18 49.75
CA THR A 293 8.98 -8.82 49.78
C THR A 293 8.28 -8.57 51.14
N PRO A 294 7.01 -8.12 51.19
CA PRO A 294 6.21 -8.21 52.40
C PRO A 294 5.80 -9.66 52.65
N ALA A 295 6.25 -10.21 53.78
CA ALA A 295 5.89 -11.54 54.24
C ALA A 295 4.41 -11.60 54.62
N LEU A 296 3.70 -12.60 54.06
CA LEU A 296 2.40 -13.06 54.52
C LEU A 296 2.55 -13.76 55.90
N PRO A 297 1.66 -13.49 56.88
CA PRO A 297 1.69 -14.21 58.15
C PRO A 297 1.16 -15.64 57.97
N SER A 298 2.01 -16.58 58.37
CA SER A 298 1.73 -18.00 58.56
C SER A 298 0.90 -18.21 59.84
N LEU A 299 -0.22 -18.93 59.72
CA LEU A 299 -0.82 -19.65 60.84
C LEU A 299 -0.71 -21.15 60.54
N GLY A 300 0.24 -21.75 61.25
CA GLY A 300 0.49 -23.17 61.30
C GLY A 300 -0.61 -23.92 62.04
N ARG A 301 -0.59 -25.21 61.76
CA ARG A 301 -1.51 -26.28 62.12
C ARG A 301 -0.98 -26.94 63.39
N ASP A 302 -1.84 -27.17 64.39
CA ASP A 302 -1.58 -28.12 65.48
C ASP A 302 -2.56 -29.30 65.38
N PRO A 303 -2.09 -30.55 65.55
CA PRO A 303 -2.92 -31.73 65.74
C PRO A 303 -2.95 -32.22 67.21
N ASP A 304 -3.90 -33.12 67.46
CA ASP A 304 -4.06 -34.04 68.60
C ASP A 304 -4.49 -33.50 69.97
N ALA A 305 -5.74 -33.83 70.34
CA ALA A 305 -6.01 -34.72 71.48
C ALA A 305 -7.49 -35.12 71.55
N SER A 306 -7.70 -36.31 72.08
CA SER A 306 -8.87 -37.17 71.95
C SER A 306 -10.05 -36.83 72.88
N ALA A 307 -11.23 -37.25 72.42
CA ALA A 307 -12.35 -37.80 73.20
C ALA A 307 -13.01 -36.91 74.28
N GLN A 308 -14.29 -36.57 74.04
CA GLN A 308 -15.45 -37.08 74.80
C GLN A 308 -16.73 -36.32 74.39
N SER A 309 -17.78 -37.06 74.03
CA SER A 309 -19.17 -36.66 74.26
C SER A 309 -19.57 -37.20 75.66
N PRO A 310 -20.59 -36.66 76.36
CA PRO A 310 -21.97 -36.93 75.96
C PRO A 310 -23.01 -35.81 76.23
N SER A 311 -24.09 -35.89 75.45
CA SER A 311 -25.52 -35.81 75.80
C SER A 311 -25.96 -35.02 77.03
N GLY A 312 -26.86 -34.04 76.83
CA GLY A 312 -27.63 -33.37 77.88
C GLY A 312 -28.87 -32.69 77.30
N ASP A 313 -30.02 -33.15 77.78
CA ASP A 313 -31.38 -32.94 77.32
C ASP A 313 -31.99 -31.56 77.70
N GLN A 314 -33.16 -31.28 77.10
CA GLN A 314 -34.25 -30.39 77.53
C GLN A 314 -34.29 -28.90 77.13
N ALA A 315 -35.23 -28.65 76.21
CA ALA A 315 -36.28 -27.63 76.16
C ALA A 315 -36.35 -26.56 77.27
N VAL A 316 -36.63 -25.29 76.91
CA VAL A 316 -37.98 -24.68 76.91
C VAL A 316 -37.96 -23.34 76.14
N SER A 317 -39.07 -23.10 75.44
CA SER A 317 -39.46 -21.97 74.60
C SER A 317 -39.32 -20.56 75.20
N ALA A 318 -39.15 -19.57 74.31
CA ALA A 318 -40.20 -18.58 74.04
C ALA A 318 -39.89 -17.68 72.81
N ARG A 319 -40.84 -17.67 71.85
CA ARG A 319 -41.33 -16.52 71.03
C ARG A 319 -40.29 -15.86 70.10
N SER A 320 -40.47 -15.76 68.77
CA SER A 320 -41.67 -15.36 68.01
C SER A 320 -41.56 -15.81 66.55
N ARG A 321 -42.69 -16.22 65.97
CA ARG A 321 -42.98 -16.50 64.55
C ARG A 321 -44.10 -15.53 64.11
N PRO A 322 -44.56 -15.44 62.83
CA PRO A 322 -44.27 -16.33 61.70
C PRO A 322 -44.00 -15.64 60.35
N SER A 323 -43.37 -16.39 59.44
CA SER A 323 -43.55 -16.25 57.99
C SER A 323 -44.81 -17.03 57.60
N ALA A 324 -45.69 -16.40 56.82
CA ALA A 324 -46.97 -16.96 56.38
C ALA A 324 -46.93 -17.21 54.87
N GLU A 325 -46.72 -18.47 54.49
CA GLU A 325 -47.34 -19.03 53.30
C GLU A 325 -48.74 -19.48 53.68
N ALA A 326 -49.77 -18.83 53.14
CA ALA A 326 -51.01 -19.50 52.79
C ALA A 326 -51.90 -18.59 51.93
N ARG A 327 -51.99 -19.00 50.66
CA ARG A 327 -53.25 -19.25 49.96
C ARG A 327 -54.04 -18.07 49.38
N GLN A 328 -54.46 -18.36 48.14
CA GLN A 328 -55.66 -17.90 47.45
C GLN A 328 -55.60 -16.45 46.94
N GLN A 329 -56.19 -16.05 45.82
CA GLN A 329 -56.83 -16.65 44.65
C GLN A 329 -57.20 -15.41 43.79
N ALA A 330 -57.27 -15.61 42.47
CA ALA A 330 -58.08 -14.83 41.53
C ALA A 330 -57.78 -13.32 41.32
N ALA A 331 -57.22 -13.03 40.15
CA ALA A 331 -57.75 -12.06 39.16
C ALA A 331 -56.95 -12.29 37.85
N GLU A 332 -57.53 -12.91 36.82
CA GLU A 332 -58.10 -12.21 35.65
C GLU A 332 -57.05 -11.32 34.97
N GLY A 333 -56.52 -11.59 33.78
CA GLY A 333 -57.20 -11.86 32.51
C GLY A 333 -56.49 -11.03 31.42
N ARG A 334 -56.70 -11.39 30.15
CA ARG A 334 -56.23 -10.69 28.90
C ARG A 334 -54.81 -10.99 28.38
N LEU A 335 -54.62 -12.17 27.78
CA LEU A 335 -53.78 -12.29 26.57
C LEU A 335 -54.38 -13.16 25.44
N TRP A 336 -55.65 -13.58 25.57
CA TRP A 336 -56.35 -14.31 24.51
C TRP A 336 -56.86 -13.52 23.28
N PRO A 337 -56.92 -12.16 23.23
CA PRO A 337 -57.35 -11.49 22.00
C PRO A 337 -56.25 -11.40 20.92
N VAL A 338 -54.97 -11.61 21.24
CA VAL A 338 -53.87 -11.47 20.26
C VAL A 338 -53.70 -12.73 19.40
N VAL A 339 -53.93 -13.91 20.00
CA VAL A 339 -53.82 -15.19 19.28
C VAL A 339 -55.02 -15.39 18.34
N GLY A 340 -56.22 -14.93 18.74
CA GLY A 340 -57.39 -14.94 17.88
C GLY A 340 -57.28 -13.98 16.68
N ALA A 341 -56.68 -12.80 16.86
CA ALA A 341 -56.48 -11.83 15.78
C ALA A 341 -55.51 -12.34 14.69
N LEU A 342 -54.43 -13.02 15.10
CA LEU A 342 -53.44 -13.58 14.17
C LEU A 342 -54.01 -14.71 13.30
N LEU A 343 -54.89 -15.55 13.86
CA LEU A 343 -55.54 -16.63 13.10
C LEU A 343 -56.60 -16.11 12.13
N ILE A 344 -57.32 -15.03 12.47
CA ILE A 344 -58.31 -14.42 11.57
C ILE A 344 -57.63 -13.66 10.41
N SER A 345 -56.50 -12.99 10.65
CA SER A 345 -55.73 -12.31 9.58
C SER A 345 -55.11 -13.28 8.58
N ALA A 346 -54.70 -14.48 9.01
CA ALA A 346 -54.15 -15.50 8.13
C ALA A 346 -55.21 -16.07 7.15
N VAL A 347 -56.44 -16.26 7.62
CA VAL A 347 -57.55 -16.78 6.80
C VAL A 347 -58.12 -15.71 5.86
N LEU A 348 -58.15 -14.44 6.31
CA LEU A 348 -58.65 -13.33 5.50
C LEU A 348 -57.67 -12.95 4.36
N GLY A 349 -56.35 -13.10 4.58
CA GLY A 349 -55.32 -12.88 3.56
C GLY A 349 -55.39 -13.89 2.40
N THR A 350 -55.69 -15.16 2.69
CA THR A 350 -55.84 -16.21 1.67
C THR A 350 -57.11 -16.06 0.84
N ALA A 351 -58.20 -15.54 1.42
CA ALA A 351 -59.46 -15.31 0.70
C ALA A 351 -59.39 -14.10 -0.25
N ILE A 352 -58.70 -13.03 0.16
CA ILE A 352 -58.49 -11.82 -0.67
C ILE A 352 -57.55 -12.10 -1.85
N GLY A 353 -56.53 -12.96 -1.65
CA GLY A 353 -55.64 -13.41 -2.72
C GLY A 353 -56.36 -14.20 -3.82
N TRP A 354 -57.30 -15.09 -3.46
CA TRP A 354 -58.04 -15.90 -4.44
C TRP A 354 -59.12 -15.12 -5.20
N PHE A 355 -59.70 -14.09 -4.57
CA PHE A 355 -60.72 -13.23 -5.17
C PHE A 355 -60.15 -12.16 -6.13
N LEU A 356 -58.91 -11.69 -5.89
CA LEU A 356 -58.22 -10.75 -6.79
C LEU A 356 -57.56 -11.44 -8.00
N LEU A 357 -57.24 -12.74 -7.89
CA LEU A 357 -56.69 -13.55 -9.00
C LEU A 357 -57.78 -14.21 -9.89
N SER A 358 -59.07 -14.07 -9.54
CA SER A 358 -60.19 -14.66 -10.31
C SER A 358 -61.05 -13.66 -11.10
N ARG A 359 -60.70 -12.36 -11.10
CA ARG A 359 -61.34 -11.34 -11.96
C ARG A 359 -60.39 -10.88 -13.06
N GLY A 360 -60.27 -11.71 -14.09
CA GLY A 360 -59.50 -11.38 -15.28
C GLY A 360 -59.57 -12.48 -16.34
N ARG A 361 -60.77 -12.99 -16.64
CA ARG A 361 -60.96 -13.83 -17.81
C ARG A 361 -62.28 -13.51 -18.50
N SER A 362 -62.16 -13.06 -19.76
CA SER A 362 -62.95 -13.41 -20.97
C SER A 362 -62.70 -12.32 -22.03
N PRO A 363 -63.08 -12.50 -23.31
CA PRO A 363 -62.54 -13.46 -24.28
C PRO A 363 -62.30 -12.76 -25.66
N ASP A 364 -62.23 -13.54 -26.75
CA ASP A 364 -62.19 -13.15 -28.18
C ASP A 364 -60.78 -12.92 -28.77
N GLY A 365 -60.37 -13.58 -29.87
CA GLY A 365 -61.10 -14.52 -30.70
C GLY A 365 -60.24 -15.11 -31.84
N ALA A 366 -60.84 -16.11 -32.46
CA ALA A 366 -60.60 -16.74 -33.76
C ALA A 366 -59.39 -17.70 -33.95
N PRO A 367 -59.65 -18.87 -34.59
CA PRO A 367 -58.66 -19.89 -34.86
C PRO A 367 -57.94 -19.63 -36.18
N SER A 368 -56.65 -19.94 -36.24
CA SER A 368 -55.91 -20.04 -37.49
C SER A 368 -55.13 -21.35 -37.50
N THR A 369 -55.48 -22.14 -38.49
CA THR A 369 -55.02 -23.46 -38.90
C THR A 369 -53.50 -23.64 -38.96
N ASP A 370 -53.07 -24.86 -38.64
CA ASP A 370 -51.97 -25.62 -39.23
C ASP A 370 -51.07 -24.86 -40.21
N ARG A 371 -49.84 -24.55 -39.79
CA ARG A 371 -48.62 -25.08 -40.40
C ARG A 371 -47.36 -24.62 -39.65
N ASP A 372 -46.41 -25.54 -39.62
CA ASP A 372 -44.98 -25.38 -39.35
C ASP A 372 -44.52 -25.33 -37.88
N LEU A 373 -44.36 -26.54 -37.35
CA LEU A 373 -43.27 -26.89 -36.45
C LEU A 373 -41.92 -26.49 -37.09
N VAL A 374 -41.20 -25.57 -36.44
CA VAL A 374 -39.77 -25.63 -36.08
C VAL A 374 -39.37 -24.24 -35.56
N GLY A 375 -38.83 -24.17 -34.34
CA GLY A 375 -38.09 -22.99 -33.85
C GLY A 375 -38.80 -22.12 -32.81
N ARG A 376 -39.27 -22.71 -31.69
CA ARG A 376 -39.44 -21.93 -30.45
C ARG A 376 -38.20 -22.14 -29.59
N ALA A 377 -37.39 -21.09 -29.47
CA ALA A 377 -36.28 -21.06 -28.51
C ALA A 377 -36.81 -21.41 -27.11
N PRO A 378 -36.14 -22.31 -26.36
CA PRO A 378 -36.56 -22.64 -25.02
C PRO A 378 -36.49 -21.38 -24.16
N SER A 379 -37.51 -21.19 -23.32
CA SER A 379 -37.54 -20.18 -22.26
C SER A 379 -36.27 -20.36 -21.42
N ALA A 380 -35.31 -19.44 -21.57
CA ALA A 380 -34.02 -19.55 -20.89
C ALA A 380 -34.22 -19.27 -19.40
N SER A 381 -34.45 -20.32 -18.62
CA SER A 381 -34.30 -20.30 -17.17
C SER A 381 -32.81 -20.31 -16.84
N LEU A 382 -32.36 -19.36 -16.01
CA LEU A 382 -30.99 -19.32 -15.50
C LEU A 382 -30.57 -20.67 -14.90
N PRO A 383 -29.31 -21.12 -15.09
CA PRO A 383 -28.80 -22.33 -14.46
C PRO A 383 -28.94 -22.26 -12.93
N PRO A 384 -29.28 -23.37 -12.23
CA PRO A 384 -29.47 -23.38 -10.77
C PRO A 384 -28.29 -22.79 -9.99
N ALA A 385 -27.04 -23.08 -10.41
CA ALA A 385 -25.84 -22.54 -9.79
C ALA A 385 -25.72 -21.00 -9.88
N GLU A 386 -26.20 -20.39 -10.97
CA GLU A 386 -26.22 -18.92 -11.10
C GLU A 386 -27.29 -18.29 -10.20
N VAL A 387 -28.41 -18.99 -10.00
CA VAL A 387 -29.46 -18.57 -9.06
C VAL A 387 -28.93 -18.63 -7.62
N ASP A 388 -28.22 -19.69 -7.25
CA ASP A 388 -27.61 -19.85 -5.93
C ASP A 388 -26.58 -18.75 -5.66
N GLN A 389 -25.72 -18.42 -6.63
CA GLN A 389 -24.75 -17.33 -6.51
C GLN A 389 -25.43 -15.96 -6.33
N ARG A 390 -26.46 -15.66 -7.11
CA ARG A 390 -27.23 -14.41 -6.95
C ARG A 390 -27.91 -14.36 -5.58
N GLN A 391 -28.43 -15.48 -5.07
CA GLN A 391 -29.01 -15.54 -3.73
C GLN A 391 -27.94 -15.33 -2.64
N GLN A 392 -26.75 -15.91 -2.79
CA GLN A 392 -25.63 -15.71 -1.88
C GLN A 392 -25.19 -14.24 -1.83
N LEU A 393 -25.03 -13.60 -2.99
CA LEU A 393 -24.73 -12.16 -3.08
C LEU A 393 -25.78 -11.32 -2.34
N LEU A 394 -27.07 -11.57 -2.59
CA LEU A 394 -28.16 -10.83 -1.93
C LEU A 394 -28.20 -11.08 -0.41
N SER A 395 -27.87 -12.29 0.02
CA SER A 395 -27.78 -12.62 1.45
C SER A 395 -26.61 -11.88 2.13
N ARG A 396 -25.46 -11.77 1.46
CA ARG A 396 -24.30 -11.02 1.93
C ARG A 396 -24.58 -9.52 1.97
N LEU A 397 -25.18 -8.94 0.92
CA LEU A 397 -25.57 -7.53 0.93
C LEU A 397 -26.51 -7.21 2.09
N ARG A 398 -27.46 -8.11 2.39
CA ARG A 398 -28.35 -7.97 3.56
C ARG A 398 -27.59 -8.07 4.88
N ALA A 399 -26.65 -9.00 5.02
CA ALA A 399 -25.81 -9.13 6.20
C ALA A 399 -24.90 -7.89 6.42
N LEU A 400 -24.43 -7.29 5.33
CA LEU A 400 -23.60 -6.08 5.33
C LEU A 400 -24.42 -4.78 5.42
N GLN A 401 -25.76 -4.86 5.41
CA GLN A 401 -26.72 -3.75 5.41
C GLN A 401 -26.58 -2.77 4.22
N VAL A 402 -26.08 -3.24 3.09
CA VAL A 402 -25.86 -2.39 1.90
C VAL A 402 -27.15 -2.29 1.08
N ASP A 403 -27.47 -1.10 0.55
CA ASP A 403 -28.62 -0.94 -0.34
C ASP A 403 -28.45 -1.78 -1.61
N ARG A 404 -29.40 -2.68 -1.83
CA ARG A 404 -29.39 -3.62 -2.95
C ARG A 404 -29.46 -2.89 -4.29
N SER A 405 -30.32 -1.88 -4.39
CA SER A 405 -30.61 -1.24 -5.67
C SER A 405 -29.41 -0.44 -6.17
N TRP A 406 -28.79 0.32 -5.27
CA TRP A 406 -27.56 1.05 -5.54
C TRP A 406 -26.40 0.11 -5.87
N PHE A 407 -26.23 -0.99 -5.12
CA PHE A 407 -25.12 -1.92 -5.38
C PHE A 407 -25.23 -2.58 -6.75
N LEU A 408 -26.44 -2.99 -7.16
CA LEU A 408 -26.64 -3.55 -8.50
C LEU A 408 -26.36 -2.52 -9.59
N GLN A 409 -26.79 -1.26 -9.41
CA GLN A 409 -26.45 -0.17 -10.32
C GLN A 409 -24.94 0.06 -10.42
N LEU A 410 -24.20 -0.07 -9.32
CA LEU A 410 -22.74 0.03 -9.30
C LEU A 410 -22.08 -1.05 -10.16
N VAL A 411 -22.51 -2.30 -10.00
CA VAL A 411 -21.97 -3.41 -10.78
C VAL A 411 -22.33 -3.23 -12.26
N ASP A 412 -23.58 -2.87 -12.57
CA ASP A 412 -24.06 -2.60 -13.93
C ASP A 412 -23.25 -1.47 -14.59
N ALA A 413 -23.06 -0.34 -13.90
CA ALA A 413 -22.27 0.78 -14.38
C ALA A 413 -20.80 0.40 -14.62
N SER A 414 -20.24 -0.49 -13.79
CA SER A 414 -18.86 -0.98 -13.96
C SER A 414 -18.71 -1.92 -15.14
N LEU A 415 -19.72 -2.76 -15.40
CA LEU A 415 -19.75 -3.61 -16.58
C LEU A 415 -19.84 -2.76 -17.86
N LEU A 416 -20.72 -1.76 -17.88
CA LEU A 416 -20.90 -0.87 -19.03
C LEU A 416 -19.64 -0.03 -19.30
N ALA A 417 -18.96 0.45 -18.27
CA ALA A 417 -17.69 1.17 -18.42
C ALA A 417 -16.58 0.29 -19.02
N ARG A 418 -16.60 -1.02 -18.73
CA ARG A 418 -15.63 -1.99 -19.27
C ARG A 418 -15.94 -2.42 -20.70
N PHE A 419 -17.20 -2.31 -21.13
CA PHE A 419 -17.66 -2.69 -22.48
C PHE A 419 -18.43 -1.54 -23.16
N PRO A 420 -17.78 -0.40 -23.47
CA PRO A 420 -18.44 0.78 -24.05
C PRO A 420 -19.06 0.51 -25.44
N GLU A 421 -18.55 -0.48 -26.17
CA GLU A 421 -19.00 -0.84 -27.52
C GLU A 421 -20.43 -1.42 -27.56
N ARG A 422 -21.03 -1.77 -26.41
CA ARG A 422 -22.36 -2.41 -26.35
C ARG A 422 -23.54 -1.45 -26.22
N ASN A 423 -23.34 -0.13 -26.43
CA ASN A 423 -24.42 0.87 -26.39
C ASN A 423 -25.36 0.75 -25.16
N GLY A 424 -24.82 0.43 -23.98
CA GLY A 424 -25.61 0.33 -22.74
C GLY A 424 -26.37 -0.98 -22.51
N ARG A 425 -26.17 -2.03 -23.32
CA ARG A 425 -26.91 -3.29 -23.18
C ARG A 425 -26.37 -4.19 -22.06
N LEU A 426 -27.19 -4.41 -21.03
CA LEU A 426 -26.92 -5.33 -19.92
C LEU A 426 -27.07 -6.83 -20.32
N PRO A 427 -26.47 -7.76 -19.57
CA PRO A 427 -26.55 -9.19 -19.86
C PRO A 427 -27.99 -9.70 -19.74
N SER A 428 -28.49 -10.41 -20.76
CA SER A 428 -29.78 -11.10 -20.71
C SER A 428 -29.67 -12.50 -20.08
N ASP A 429 -30.81 -13.15 -19.83
CA ASP A 429 -30.87 -14.54 -19.36
C ASP A 429 -30.62 -15.57 -20.49
N SER A 430 -30.34 -15.11 -21.72
CA SER A 430 -30.02 -15.99 -22.84
C SER A 430 -28.71 -16.76 -22.63
N LEU A 431 -28.58 -17.94 -23.24
CA LEU A 431 -27.34 -18.73 -23.17
C LEU A 431 -26.15 -18.01 -23.81
N GLU A 432 -26.39 -17.12 -24.77
CA GLU A 432 -25.36 -16.35 -25.49
C GLU A 432 -24.68 -15.32 -24.57
N ASP A 433 -25.40 -14.76 -23.60
CA ASP A 433 -24.86 -13.79 -22.64
C ASP A 433 -24.24 -14.44 -21.38
N ALA A 434 -24.11 -15.78 -21.34
CA ALA A 434 -23.50 -16.50 -20.22
C ALA A 434 -22.09 -16.02 -19.83
N PRO A 435 -21.17 -15.72 -20.78
CA PRO A 435 -19.85 -15.17 -20.45
C PRO A 435 -19.95 -13.80 -19.77
N LEU A 436 -20.88 -12.94 -20.19
CA LEU A 436 -21.07 -11.62 -19.59
C LEU A 436 -21.65 -11.69 -18.19
N ARG A 437 -22.55 -12.65 -17.93
CA ARG A 437 -23.05 -12.88 -16.56
C ARG A 437 -21.94 -13.35 -15.62
N ARG A 438 -20.95 -14.11 -16.10
CA ARG A 438 -19.76 -14.44 -15.30
C ARG A 438 -18.94 -13.21 -14.96
N VAL A 439 -18.65 -12.35 -15.93
CA VAL A 439 -17.93 -11.09 -15.69
C VAL A 439 -18.70 -10.18 -14.73
N TRP A 440 -20.03 -10.12 -14.85
CA TRP A 440 -20.87 -9.38 -13.92
C TRP A 440 -20.76 -9.93 -12.49
N ASN A 441 -20.76 -11.26 -12.31
CA ASN A 441 -20.59 -11.89 -10.99
C ASN A 441 -19.19 -11.62 -10.40
N GLU A 442 -18.14 -11.68 -11.22
CA GLU A 442 -16.77 -11.35 -10.78
C GLU A 442 -16.67 -9.89 -10.32
N LEU A 443 -17.22 -8.95 -11.10
CA LEU A 443 -17.28 -7.54 -10.72
C LEU A 443 -18.09 -7.32 -9.43
N ALA A 444 -19.18 -8.06 -9.24
CA ALA A 444 -19.97 -7.99 -8.02
C ALA A 444 -19.16 -8.40 -6.78
N GLU A 445 -18.40 -9.50 -6.84
CA GLU A 445 -17.54 -9.93 -5.73
C GLU A 445 -16.40 -8.93 -5.46
N GLU A 446 -15.79 -8.38 -6.51
CA GLU A 446 -14.76 -7.35 -6.35
C GLU A 446 -15.29 -6.08 -5.67
N TRP A 447 -16.47 -5.58 -6.07
CA TRP A 447 -17.09 -4.42 -5.43
C TRP A 447 -17.53 -4.73 -4.01
N LEU A 448 -18.00 -5.94 -3.75
CA LEU A 448 -18.37 -6.39 -2.42
C LEU A 448 -17.16 -6.34 -1.47
N ALA A 449 -16.02 -6.88 -1.89
CA ALA A 449 -14.78 -6.86 -1.11
C ALA A 449 -14.29 -5.43 -0.80
N ARG A 450 -14.53 -4.47 -1.70
CA ARG A 450 -14.22 -3.05 -1.46
C ARG A 450 -15.18 -2.41 -0.46
N VAL A 451 -16.48 -2.67 -0.60
CA VAL A 451 -17.51 -2.17 0.32
C VAL A 451 -17.32 -2.74 1.73
N GLU A 452 -16.91 -4.00 1.87
CA GLU A 452 -16.61 -4.65 3.16
C GLU A 452 -15.53 -3.93 3.98
N GLN A 453 -14.61 -3.19 3.33
CA GLN A 453 -13.58 -2.40 4.01
C GLN A 453 -14.13 -1.14 4.69
N LEU A 454 -15.39 -0.77 4.42
CA LEU A 454 -16.02 0.40 5.01
C LEU A 454 -16.61 0.09 6.41
N PRO A 455 -16.57 1.05 7.35
CA PRO A 455 -17.26 0.96 8.62
C PRO A 455 -18.76 0.64 8.45
N PRO A 456 -19.38 -0.14 9.36
CA PRO A 456 -20.80 -0.51 9.28
C PRO A 456 -21.74 0.68 9.08
N ASP A 457 -21.49 1.79 9.77
CA ASP A 457 -22.32 3.00 9.73
C ASP A 457 -22.33 3.67 8.34
N LEU A 458 -21.20 3.61 7.62
CA LEU A 458 -21.10 4.14 6.26
C LEU A 458 -21.71 3.17 5.25
N ARG A 459 -21.51 1.86 5.43
CA ARG A 459 -22.10 0.83 4.56
C ARG A 459 -23.62 0.90 4.52
N ALA A 460 -24.25 1.07 5.69
CA ALA A 460 -25.71 1.16 5.81
C ALA A 460 -26.32 2.38 5.11
N ARG A 461 -25.50 3.39 4.80
CA ARG A 461 -25.93 4.65 4.19
C ARG A 461 -25.57 4.77 2.70
N LEU A 462 -24.86 3.79 2.13
CA LEU A 462 -24.51 3.79 0.71
C LEU A 462 -25.80 3.77 -0.14
N GLY A 463 -25.89 4.69 -1.11
CA GLY A 463 -27.10 4.97 -1.89
C GLY A 463 -27.96 6.11 -1.33
N GLN A 464 -27.67 6.58 -0.11
CA GLN A 464 -28.39 7.67 0.56
C GLN A 464 -27.47 8.83 0.97
N LEU A 465 -26.16 8.72 0.75
CA LEU A 465 -25.20 9.78 1.07
C LEU A 465 -25.41 10.97 0.13
N LYS A 466 -25.38 12.17 0.71
CA LYS A 466 -25.58 13.43 0.00
C LYS A 466 -24.37 14.33 0.14
N ASP A 467 -24.27 15.32 -0.74
CA ASP A 467 -23.20 16.32 -0.65
C ASP A 467 -23.15 16.99 0.73
N ALA A 468 -24.31 17.25 1.34
CA ALA A 468 -24.41 17.85 2.67
C ALA A 468 -23.67 17.06 3.77
N ASP A 469 -23.56 15.73 3.65
CA ASP A 469 -22.95 14.88 4.69
C ASP A 469 -21.45 15.14 4.83
N TRP A 470 -20.72 15.19 3.72
CA TRP A 470 -19.29 15.47 3.74
C TRP A 470 -19.01 16.98 3.89
N GLN A 471 -19.87 17.84 3.35
CA GLN A 471 -19.76 19.31 3.51
C GLN A 471 -19.79 19.70 4.99
N LYS A 472 -20.67 19.08 5.78
CA LYS A 472 -20.75 19.31 7.23
C LYS A 472 -19.42 18.97 7.94
N GLN A 473 -18.76 17.89 7.54
CA GLN A 473 -17.44 17.52 8.09
C GLN A 473 -16.33 18.46 7.60
N ARG A 474 -16.36 18.87 6.33
CA ARG A 474 -15.46 19.89 5.78
C ARG A 474 -15.56 21.18 6.57
N GLU A 475 -16.77 21.71 6.75
CA GLU A 475 -17.02 22.93 7.51
C GLU A 475 -16.58 22.82 8.97
N ALA A 476 -16.76 21.66 9.59
CA ALA A 476 -16.29 21.41 10.96
C ALA A 476 -14.76 21.53 11.06
N LEU A 477 -14.01 20.97 10.09
CA LEU A 477 -12.55 21.09 10.03
C LEU A 477 -12.11 22.51 9.68
N THR A 478 -12.80 23.19 8.76
CA THR A 478 -12.50 24.60 8.43
C THR A 478 -12.73 25.52 9.63
N LYS A 479 -13.79 25.30 10.43
CA LYS A 479 -14.02 26.03 11.70
C LYS A 479 -12.91 25.78 12.73
N GLN A 480 -12.24 24.63 12.67
CA GLN A 480 -11.10 24.32 13.53
C GLN A 480 -9.76 24.90 13.02
N GLY A 481 -9.78 25.60 11.88
CA GLY A 481 -8.62 26.29 11.30
C GLY A 481 -7.89 25.53 10.21
N VAL A 482 -8.48 24.44 9.67
CA VAL A 482 -7.91 23.69 8.55
C VAL A 482 -8.22 24.39 7.24
N ASN A 483 -7.23 24.52 6.36
CA ASN A 483 -7.46 25.14 5.05
C ASN A 483 -8.28 24.17 4.15
N PRO A 484 -9.31 24.66 3.43
CA PRO A 484 -10.15 23.82 2.57
C PRO A 484 -9.40 22.93 1.58
N ARG A 485 -8.28 23.43 1.02
CA ARG A 485 -7.44 22.66 0.07
C ARG A 485 -6.79 21.43 0.72
N VAL A 486 -6.43 21.53 2.01
CA VAL A 486 -5.87 20.40 2.78
C VAL A 486 -6.94 19.32 2.99
N VAL A 487 -8.18 19.74 3.22
CA VAL A 487 -9.33 18.82 3.35
C VAL A 487 -9.58 18.07 2.03
N GLU A 488 -9.52 18.76 0.90
CA GLU A 488 -9.70 18.13 -0.42
C GLU A 488 -8.61 17.10 -0.76
N GLN A 489 -7.36 17.35 -0.34
CA GLN A 489 -6.26 16.40 -0.50
C GLN A 489 -6.45 15.14 0.37
N LEU A 490 -6.91 15.31 1.63
CA LEU A 490 -7.27 14.20 2.51
C LEU A 490 -8.35 13.32 1.91
N VAL A 491 -9.40 13.94 1.38
CA VAL A 491 -10.51 13.24 0.72
C VAL A 491 -10.01 12.51 -0.53
N SER A 492 -9.21 13.17 -1.37
CA SER A 492 -8.67 12.57 -2.60
C SER A 492 -7.81 11.34 -2.31
N ALA A 493 -6.94 11.41 -1.29
CA ALA A 493 -6.12 10.28 -0.88
C ALA A 493 -6.96 9.11 -0.34
N SER A 494 -8.04 9.38 0.39
CA SER A 494 -8.94 8.35 0.89
C SER A 494 -9.78 7.72 -0.23
N ALA A 495 -10.25 8.54 -1.18
CA ALA A 495 -11.04 8.10 -2.33
C ALA A 495 -10.24 7.19 -3.26
N GLN A 496 -8.94 7.47 -3.46
CA GLN A 496 -8.07 6.68 -4.33
C GLN A 496 -7.91 5.22 -3.87
N ASN A 497 -8.04 4.94 -2.57
CA ASN A 497 -8.01 3.58 -2.03
C ASN A 497 -9.28 2.77 -2.36
N LEU A 498 -10.43 3.42 -2.48
CA LEU A 498 -11.73 2.77 -2.72
C LEU A 498 -12.16 2.82 -4.20
N LEU A 499 -11.69 3.84 -4.93
CA LEU A 499 -12.01 4.11 -6.33
C LEU A 499 -10.70 4.34 -7.11
N PRO A 500 -10.05 3.28 -7.62
CA PRO A 500 -8.87 3.43 -8.47
C PRO A 500 -9.27 4.13 -9.79
N GLY A 501 -8.46 5.09 -10.24
CA GLY A 501 -8.65 5.81 -11.51
C GLY A 501 -9.40 7.15 -11.43
N VAL A 502 -9.88 7.58 -10.26
CA VAL A 502 -10.46 8.92 -10.09
C VAL A 502 -9.35 9.97 -9.97
N VAL A 503 -9.38 10.98 -10.85
CA VAL A 503 -8.45 12.11 -10.83
C VAL A 503 -8.71 13.01 -9.62
N SER A 504 -7.65 13.40 -8.90
CA SER A 504 -7.69 14.28 -7.72
C SER A 504 -8.59 15.49 -7.94
N GLY A 505 -9.55 15.70 -7.03
CA GLY A 505 -10.43 16.87 -7.02
C GLY A 505 -11.71 16.76 -7.88
N SER A 506 -11.89 15.70 -8.67
CA SER A 506 -13.12 15.49 -9.45
C SER A 506 -14.06 14.49 -8.77
N LYS A 507 -15.35 14.84 -8.66
CA LYS A 507 -16.39 13.92 -8.16
C LYS A 507 -16.82 12.99 -9.29
N PRO A 508 -16.77 11.66 -9.09
CA PRO A 508 -17.21 10.73 -10.11
C PRO A 508 -18.75 10.77 -10.25
N PRO A 509 -19.30 10.36 -11.41
CA PRO A 509 -20.75 10.28 -11.59
C PRO A 509 -21.37 9.20 -10.68
N GLU A 510 -22.68 9.28 -10.46
CA GLU A 510 -23.44 8.17 -9.87
C GLU A 510 -23.30 6.93 -10.76
N PRO A 511 -23.16 5.72 -10.19
CA PRO A 511 -23.30 5.33 -8.77
C PRO A 511 -21.99 5.40 -7.92
N TYR A 512 -20.85 5.73 -8.53
CA TYR A 512 -19.54 5.78 -7.87
C TYR A 512 -19.42 6.94 -6.86
N LEU A 513 -20.25 7.97 -7.03
CA LEU A 513 -20.30 9.13 -6.15
C LEU A 513 -20.57 8.75 -4.68
N GLN A 514 -21.39 7.73 -4.44
CA GLN A 514 -21.67 7.24 -3.09
C GLN A 514 -20.42 6.68 -2.40
N LEU A 515 -19.58 5.94 -3.13
CA LEU A 515 -18.29 5.46 -2.62
C LEU A 515 -17.32 6.61 -2.37
N TRP A 516 -17.35 7.64 -3.21
CA TRP A 516 -16.55 8.85 -2.99
C TRP A 516 -16.98 9.57 -1.71
N TYR A 517 -18.28 9.72 -1.45
CA TYR A 517 -18.78 10.29 -0.19
C TYR A 517 -18.38 9.44 1.01
N ALA A 518 -18.50 8.11 0.94
CA ALA A 518 -18.08 7.23 2.01
C ALA A 518 -16.56 7.34 2.28
N ALA A 519 -15.74 7.42 1.23
CA ALA A 519 -14.31 7.63 1.34
C ALA A 519 -13.98 8.99 1.97
N ALA A 520 -14.64 10.05 1.53
CA ALA A 520 -14.50 11.38 2.11
C ALA A 520 -14.82 11.36 3.61
N MET A 521 -15.94 10.75 3.99
CA MET A 521 -16.38 10.69 5.38
C MET A 521 -15.47 9.86 6.27
N ARG A 522 -14.96 8.73 5.76
CA ARG A 522 -13.97 7.89 6.43
C ARG A 522 -12.65 8.65 6.61
N GLY A 523 -12.13 9.24 5.54
CA GLY A 523 -10.87 9.97 5.54
C GLY A 523 -10.88 11.17 6.48
N LEU A 524 -12.03 11.86 6.62
CA LEU A 524 -12.17 13.01 7.51
C LEU A 524 -12.53 12.63 8.96
N GLY A 525 -13.16 11.48 9.18
CA GLY A 525 -13.57 11.03 10.52
C GLY A 525 -12.41 10.78 11.48
N ASP A 526 -11.27 10.31 10.97
CA ASP A 526 -10.10 9.93 11.78
C ASP A 526 -9.06 11.05 11.93
N VAL A 527 -9.31 12.24 11.36
CA VAL A 527 -8.39 13.38 11.40
C VAL A 527 -8.43 14.00 12.79
N ARG A 528 -7.33 13.86 13.54
CA ARG A 528 -7.09 14.63 14.76
C ARG A 528 -6.24 15.85 14.44
N ILE A 529 -6.69 17.01 14.91
CA ILE A 529 -5.97 18.27 14.79
C ILE A 529 -5.20 18.52 16.09
N GLU A 530 -3.88 18.60 15.98
CA GLU A 530 -2.99 18.93 17.09
C GLU A 530 -2.41 20.32 16.88
N LYS A 531 -2.53 21.19 17.89
CA LYS A 531 -2.01 22.56 17.81
C LYS A 531 -0.65 22.65 18.49
N LEU A 532 0.33 23.24 17.81
CA LEU A 532 1.68 23.42 18.31
C LEU A 532 2.12 24.87 18.11
N LYS A 533 2.87 25.44 19.05
CA LYS A 533 3.40 26.81 18.94
C LYS A 533 4.92 26.75 18.88
N ALA A 534 5.52 27.21 17.79
CA ALA A 534 6.97 27.22 17.63
C ALA A 534 7.60 28.34 18.49
N ARG A 535 8.66 27.99 19.22
CA ARG A 535 9.41 28.93 20.07
C ARG A 535 10.70 29.40 19.41
N PRO A 536 11.16 30.64 19.69
CA PRO A 536 12.40 31.14 19.13
C PRO A 536 13.61 30.44 19.75
N GLY A 537 14.49 29.85 18.94
CA GLY A 537 15.74 29.24 19.40
C GLY A 537 15.61 28.01 20.31
N ALA A 538 14.39 27.51 20.57
CA ALA A 538 14.13 26.33 21.39
C ALA A 538 13.18 25.35 20.68
N PRO A 539 13.53 24.05 20.57
CA PRO A 539 12.66 23.07 19.93
C PRO A 539 11.43 22.79 20.81
N THR A 540 10.25 22.82 20.21
CA THR A 540 9.00 22.34 20.81
C THR A 540 8.68 20.99 20.17
N VAL A 541 8.47 19.96 20.99
CA VAL A 541 8.26 18.58 20.53
C VAL A 541 6.83 18.13 20.81
N LEU A 542 6.26 17.39 19.86
CA LEU A 542 4.94 16.78 19.90
C LEU A 542 5.09 15.32 19.51
N SER A 543 4.57 14.41 20.35
CA SER A 543 4.52 12.98 20.04
C SER A 543 3.08 12.52 19.98
N SER A 544 2.69 11.89 18.87
CA SER A 544 1.33 11.42 18.62
C SER A 544 1.34 10.06 17.93
N ARG A 545 0.31 9.24 18.21
CA ARG A 545 0.16 7.93 17.56
C ARG A 545 -0.76 8.05 16.35
N VAL A 546 -0.29 7.59 15.19
CA VAL A 546 -1.05 7.55 13.93
C VAL A 546 -1.51 6.12 13.66
N PRO A 547 -2.82 5.83 13.65
CA PRO A 547 -3.34 4.50 13.36
C PRO A 547 -3.06 4.08 11.91
N SER A 548 -3.13 2.78 11.64
CA SER A 548 -3.01 2.20 10.30
C SER A 548 -4.04 2.83 9.35
N GLY A 549 -3.61 3.33 8.19
CA GLY A 549 -4.48 4.01 7.22
C GLY A 549 -5.06 5.34 7.69
N GLY A 550 -4.62 5.86 8.85
CA GLY A 550 -5.12 7.11 9.43
C GLY A 550 -4.26 8.33 9.10
N ALA A 551 -4.76 9.50 9.50
CA ALA A 551 -4.08 10.78 9.31
C ALA A 551 -4.00 11.60 10.62
N ARG A 552 -2.96 12.42 10.74
CA ARG A 552 -2.81 13.47 11.75
C ARG A 552 -2.54 14.79 11.07
N LEU A 553 -3.23 15.82 11.51
CA LEU A 553 -3.01 17.18 11.04
C LEU A 553 -2.46 18.02 12.20
N ILE A 554 -1.30 18.61 12.01
CA ILE A 554 -0.61 19.39 13.05
C ILE A 554 -0.57 20.84 12.58
N ALA A 555 -1.28 21.72 13.29
CA ALA A 555 -1.30 23.15 13.03
C ALA A 555 -0.24 23.85 13.90
N ILE A 556 0.77 24.44 13.25
CA ILE A 556 1.94 25.03 13.89
C ILE A 556 1.89 26.55 13.76
N GLN A 557 1.79 27.24 14.90
CA GLN A 557 1.81 28.69 14.95
C GLN A 557 3.26 29.20 14.95
N VAL A 558 3.61 30.03 13.97
CA VAL A 558 4.97 30.52 13.73
C VAL A 558 5.05 32.02 14.10
N PRO A 559 6.02 32.46 14.90
CA PRO A 559 6.26 33.88 15.15
C PRO A 559 6.59 34.64 13.85
N ALA A 560 6.06 35.86 13.70
CA ALA A 560 6.25 36.67 12.49
C ALA A 560 7.74 36.92 12.15
N GLY A 561 8.04 36.90 10.85
CA GLY A 561 9.38 37.19 10.32
C GLY A 561 10.46 36.14 10.63
N ARG A 562 10.08 34.93 11.07
CA ARG A 562 11.01 33.85 11.40
C ARG A 562 10.85 32.67 10.45
N ARG A 563 11.96 31.96 10.20
CA ARG A 563 11.94 30.69 9.47
C ARG A 563 11.54 29.57 10.44
N LEU A 564 10.77 28.60 9.96
CA LEU A 564 10.35 27.44 10.75
C LEU A 564 11.21 26.24 10.35
N VAL A 565 11.91 25.63 11.31
CA VAL A 565 12.58 24.34 11.10
C VAL A 565 11.72 23.26 11.75
N LEU A 566 11.28 22.30 10.94
CA LEU A 566 10.47 21.15 11.33
C LEU A 566 11.31 19.89 11.19
N GLY A 567 11.50 19.15 12.28
CA GLY A 567 12.04 17.79 12.25
C GLY A 567 10.94 16.81 12.57
N ILE A 568 10.56 15.97 11.61
CA ILE A 568 9.47 15.02 11.76
C ILE A 568 10.05 13.62 11.62
N ASN A 569 9.84 12.80 12.65
CA ASN A 569 10.31 11.43 12.74
C ASN A 569 9.13 10.50 13.03
N GLY A 570 9.19 9.27 12.54
CA GLY A 570 8.14 8.29 12.73
C GLY A 570 8.44 7.03 11.95
N THR A 571 7.44 6.21 11.69
CA THR A 571 7.63 4.97 10.91
C THR A 571 7.89 5.30 9.44
N PRO A 572 8.70 4.52 8.71
CA PRO A 572 9.01 4.78 7.29
C PRO A 572 7.79 4.75 6.34
N LEU A 573 6.70 4.14 6.78
CA LEU A 573 5.41 4.07 6.06
C LEU A 573 4.54 5.31 6.30
N MET A 574 5.02 6.28 7.08
CA MET A 574 4.38 7.58 7.21
C MET A 574 4.87 8.53 6.13
N GLN A 575 3.93 9.25 5.53
CA GLN A 575 4.21 10.33 4.61
C GLN A 575 3.80 11.66 5.24
N MET A 576 4.56 12.71 4.98
CA MET A 576 4.18 14.08 5.33
C MET A 576 3.87 14.91 4.10
N THR A 577 3.00 15.90 4.26
CA THR A 577 2.86 17.05 3.37
C THR A 577 2.76 18.31 4.24
N VAL A 578 3.44 19.38 3.86
CA VAL A 578 3.43 20.65 4.61
C VAL A 578 2.78 21.73 3.76
N TYR A 579 1.79 22.38 4.36
CA TYR A 579 1.00 23.44 3.75
C TYR A 579 1.24 24.78 4.46
N GLY A 580 1.29 25.85 3.67
CA GLY A 580 1.32 27.23 4.16
C GLY A 580 -0.02 27.66 4.74
N ALA A 581 -0.07 28.88 5.27
CA ALA A 581 -1.30 29.47 5.79
C ALA A 581 -2.37 29.70 4.69
N ASP A 582 -1.92 29.95 3.47
CA ASP A 582 -2.72 30.05 2.24
C ASP A 582 -3.24 28.69 1.72
N GLY A 583 -2.69 27.59 2.24
CA GLY A 583 -3.00 26.23 1.81
C GLY A 583 -2.19 25.75 0.61
N GLU A 584 -1.19 26.51 0.17
CA GLU A 584 -0.23 26.07 -0.85
C GLU A 584 0.71 25.02 -0.27
N VAL A 585 1.15 24.10 -1.12
CA VAL A 585 2.08 23.03 -0.71
C VAL A 585 3.49 23.62 -0.64
N VAL A 586 3.96 23.88 0.57
CA VAL A 586 5.32 24.41 0.81
C VAL A 586 6.34 23.27 0.89
N ALA A 587 5.92 22.07 1.28
CA ALA A 587 6.71 20.85 1.11
C ALA A 587 5.85 19.71 0.59
N ALA A 588 6.23 19.20 -0.58
CA ALA A 588 5.52 18.13 -1.27
C ALA A 588 5.39 16.86 -0.42
N ARG A 589 4.34 16.09 -0.74
CA ARG A 589 4.07 14.77 -0.15
C ARG A 589 5.30 13.88 -0.29
N GLY A 590 5.76 13.30 0.81
CA GLY A 590 6.98 12.48 0.81
C GLY A 590 7.32 11.92 2.18
N PRO A 591 8.48 11.27 2.34
CA PRO A 591 8.88 10.67 3.61
C PRO A 591 9.03 11.73 4.71
N LEU A 592 8.95 11.25 5.95
CA LEU A 592 9.28 12.05 7.13
C LEU A 592 10.75 12.51 7.03
N ARG A 593 10.97 13.82 7.18
CA ARG A 593 12.24 14.51 6.90
C ARG A 593 12.29 15.83 7.66
N VAL A 594 13.48 16.43 7.70
CA VAL A 594 13.63 17.80 8.21
C VAL A 594 13.27 18.78 7.09
N VAL A 595 12.39 19.73 7.38
CA VAL A 595 11.95 20.76 6.44
C VAL A 595 12.21 22.14 7.05
N THR A 596 12.81 23.04 6.29
CA THR A 596 12.97 24.44 6.68
C THR A 596 12.08 25.30 5.79
N LEU A 597 11.16 26.05 6.40
CA LEU A 597 10.20 26.91 5.71
C LEU A 597 10.60 28.38 5.88
N THR A 598 10.51 29.16 4.81
CA THR A 598 10.69 30.62 4.84
C THR A 598 9.50 31.30 5.53
N PRO A 599 9.65 32.56 6.00
CA PRO A 599 8.55 33.30 6.61
C PRO A 599 7.33 33.50 5.68
N GLU A 600 7.51 33.35 4.37
CA GLU A 600 6.46 33.46 3.34
C GLU A 600 5.38 32.38 3.49
N ALA A 601 5.71 31.22 4.09
CA ALA A 601 4.75 30.16 4.37
C ALA A 601 3.61 30.60 5.32
N GLY A 602 3.75 31.73 6.00
CA GLY A 602 2.74 32.31 6.88
C GLY A 602 2.54 31.52 8.18
N SER A 603 1.44 31.81 8.88
CA SER A 603 1.04 31.12 10.11
C SER A 603 -0.50 31.06 10.22
N PRO A 604 -1.11 29.92 10.58
CA PRO A 604 -0.47 28.67 10.97
C PRO A 604 -0.04 27.82 9.76
N VAL A 605 1.12 27.17 9.89
CA VAL A 605 1.58 26.13 8.96
C VAL A 605 0.87 24.82 9.31
N GLN A 606 0.40 24.09 8.32
CA GLN A 606 -0.34 22.84 8.52
C GLN A 606 0.49 21.65 8.02
N VAL A 607 0.81 20.72 8.91
CA VAL A 607 1.55 19.51 8.60
C VAL A 607 0.59 18.34 8.61
N LEU A 608 0.36 17.74 7.45
CA LEU A 608 -0.43 16.52 7.32
C LEU A 608 0.53 15.32 7.35
N VAL A 609 0.28 14.37 8.24
CA VAL A 609 0.98 13.09 8.29
C VAL A 609 -0.03 11.96 8.10
N THR A 610 0.18 11.13 7.07
CA THR A 610 -0.61 9.93 6.81
C THR A 610 0.22 8.69 7.13
N ASN A 611 -0.39 7.64 7.65
CA ASN A 611 0.27 6.35 7.87
C ASN A 611 -0.29 5.31 6.89
N GLU A 612 0.51 4.95 5.90
CA GLU A 612 0.16 3.92 4.91
C GLU A 612 0.53 2.51 5.38
N GLY A 613 1.09 2.38 6.60
CA GLY A 613 1.40 1.11 7.21
C GLY A 613 0.18 0.40 7.80
N VAL A 614 0.34 -0.91 8.03
CA VAL A 614 -0.70 -1.83 8.54
C VAL A 614 -0.82 -1.84 10.07
N SER A 615 0.01 -1.06 10.78
CA SER A 615 -0.03 -0.93 12.24
C SER A 615 0.07 0.52 12.68
N SER A 616 -0.34 0.80 13.92
CA SER A 616 -0.21 2.15 14.46
C SER A 616 1.25 2.51 14.69
N GLY A 617 1.71 3.66 14.18
CA GLY A 617 3.07 4.15 14.39
C GLY A 617 3.12 5.37 15.32
N LEU A 618 4.26 5.57 15.98
CA LEU A 618 4.53 6.79 16.76
C LEU A 618 5.16 7.84 15.84
N LEU A 619 4.55 9.02 15.81
CA LEU A 619 5.04 10.23 15.17
C LEU A 619 5.64 11.14 16.24
N THR A 620 6.85 11.64 16.01
CA THR A 620 7.50 12.68 16.81
C THR A 620 7.84 13.86 15.91
N LEU A 621 7.18 14.98 16.14
CA LEU A 621 7.41 16.24 15.44
C LEU A 621 8.13 17.21 16.38
N SER A 622 9.20 17.83 15.91
CA SER A 622 9.91 18.91 16.57
C SER A 622 9.85 20.16 15.71
N CYS A 623 9.61 21.32 16.31
CA CYS A 623 9.60 22.59 15.61
C CYS A 623 10.38 23.67 16.35
N ARG A 624 11.13 24.50 15.62
CA ARG A 624 11.81 25.70 16.14
C ARG A 624 11.67 26.88 15.18
N ALA A 625 11.57 28.09 15.72
CA ALA A 625 11.54 29.31 14.93
C ALA A 625 12.91 30.02 15.00
N ASP A 626 13.62 30.08 13.88
CA ASP A 626 14.96 30.68 13.80
C ASP A 626 14.93 32.04 13.09
N ARG A 627 15.94 32.88 13.32
CA ARG A 627 16.16 34.09 12.50
C ARG A 627 16.70 33.66 11.12
N LEU A 628 16.39 34.43 10.07
CA LEU A 628 17.05 34.30 8.77
C LEU A 628 18.56 34.50 8.96
N ALA A 629 19.36 33.60 8.42
CA ALA A 629 20.81 33.80 8.39
C ALA A 629 21.13 35.02 7.51
N PRO A 630 22.09 35.88 7.89
CA PRO A 630 22.55 36.93 7.01
C PRO A 630 23.09 36.30 5.72
N THR A 631 22.78 36.91 4.57
CA THR A 631 23.30 36.52 3.26
C THR A 631 24.83 36.46 3.33
N PRO A 632 25.49 35.37 2.88
CA PRO A 632 26.94 35.37 2.80
C PRO A 632 27.39 36.51 1.88
N LEU A 633 28.34 37.31 2.34
CA LEU A 633 29.00 38.30 1.49
C LEU A 633 29.65 37.55 0.31
N PRO A 634 29.64 38.12 -0.90
CA PRO A 634 30.29 37.49 -2.05
C PRO A 634 31.76 37.18 -1.73
N GLU A 635 32.23 36.00 -2.15
CA GLU A 635 33.63 35.61 -2.02
C GLU A 635 34.53 36.70 -2.61
N VAL A 636 35.43 37.22 -1.78
CA VAL A 636 36.50 38.11 -2.23
C VAL A 636 37.50 37.25 -2.98
N ASP A 637 37.67 37.52 -4.28
CA ASP A 637 38.66 36.86 -5.13
C ASP A 637 40.07 37.02 -4.52
N PRO A 638 40.78 35.93 -4.19
CA PRO A 638 42.13 36.00 -3.62
C PRO A 638 43.20 36.44 -4.61
N ASN A 639 42.88 36.59 -5.91
CA ASN A 639 43.78 37.14 -6.92
C ASN A 639 43.08 38.22 -7.76
N PRO A 640 43.05 39.49 -7.29
CA PRO A 640 42.62 40.58 -8.16
C PRO A 640 43.58 40.66 -9.36
N ILE A 641 43.03 40.52 -10.56
CA ILE A 641 43.75 40.88 -11.79
C ILE A 641 44.16 42.35 -11.64
N PRO A 642 45.45 42.71 -11.75
CA PRO A 642 45.85 44.10 -11.70
C PRO A 642 45.26 44.82 -12.92
N ASP A 643 44.44 45.83 -12.65
CA ASP A 643 43.98 46.79 -13.64
C ASP A 643 45.21 47.51 -14.23
N PRO A 644 45.44 47.49 -15.57
CA PRO A 644 46.61 48.12 -16.18
C PRO A 644 46.58 49.66 -16.12
N ALA A 645 45.62 50.27 -15.41
CA ALA A 645 45.34 51.69 -15.45
C ALA A 645 45.75 52.47 -14.19
N THR A 646 46.75 52.07 -13.40
CA THR A 646 47.41 53.01 -12.46
C THR A 646 48.82 52.54 -12.10
N GLY A 647 49.81 53.06 -12.83
CA GLY A 647 51.20 52.98 -12.42
C GLY A 647 51.46 53.90 -11.23
N ALA A 648 51.76 53.33 -10.07
CA ALA A 648 52.46 54.01 -8.99
C ALA A 648 53.08 52.98 -8.04
N THR A 649 54.42 53.01 -7.97
CA THR A 649 55.26 52.32 -7.00
C THR A 649 55.18 53.00 -5.64
N GLY A 650 54.93 52.26 -4.55
CA GLY A 650 54.99 52.82 -3.20
C GLY A 650 54.84 51.78 -2.08
N VAL A 651 55.89 51.70 -1.27
CA VAL A 651 56.17 50.93 -0.04
C VAL A 651 54.97 50.72 0.90
N VAL A 652 54.86 49.51 1.49
CA VAL A 652 54.03 49.24 2.68
C VAL A 652 54.94 48.71 3.79
N ASP A 653 55.02 49.46 4.88
CA ASP A 653 55.67 49.09 6.13
C ASP A 653 54.65 49.33 7.26
N GLY A 654 54.59 48.46 8.26
CA GLY A 654 53.96 48.75 9.56
C GLY A 654 52.60 48.11 9.91
N MET A 655 52.68 47.11 10.78
CA MET A 655 51.68 46.38 11.58
C MET A 655 50.74 47.26 12.45
N ALA A 656 49.50 46.78 12.75
CA ALA A 656 48.92 46.74 14.12
C ALA A 656 47.51 46.09 14.17
N ASP A 657 47.37 45.01 14.95
CA ASP A 657 46.09 44.46 15.46
C ASP A 657 45.48 45.39 16.55
N PRO A 658 44.14 45.42 16.73
CA PRO A 658 43.55 44.88 17.97
C PRO A 658 42.05 44.44 17.83
N PRO A 659 41.29 44.17 18.92
CA PRO A 659 41.42 43.08 19.89
C PRO A 659 40.09 42.27 20.05
N GLY A 660 40.16 41.05 20.61
CA GLY A 660 39.01 40.17 20.84
C GLY A 660 38.10 40.53 22.05
N PRO A 661 36.86 40.00 22.11
CA PRO A 661 35.91 40.32 23.17
C PRO A 661 35.99 39.38 24.40
N LYS A 662 35.75 39.95 25.58
CA LYS A 662 35.65 39.27 26.90
C LYS A 662 34.18 38.96 27.30
N PRO A 663 33.95 38.03 28.27
CA PRO A 663 32.66 37.38 28.51
C PRO A 663 31.72 38.12 29.49
N ALA A 664 30.49 37.60 29.57
CA ALA A 664 29.30 38.13 30.24
C ALA A 664 29.40 38.37 31.76
N GLY A 665 28.73 39.43 32.22
CA GLY A 665 28.42 39.71 33.62
C GLY A 665 26.96 40.13 33.79
N ALA A 666 26.28 39.50 34.75
CA ALA A 666 24.90 39.76 35.16
C ALA A 666 24.80 40.87 36.22
N ALA A 667 23.58 41.39 36.34
CA ALA A 667 23.01 42.20 37.44
C ALA A 667 23.41 43.69 37.56
N LYS A 668 22.40 44.56 37.41
CA LYS A 668 22.33 45.92 37.98
C LYS A 668 21.72 45.84 39.40
N PRO A 669 22.04 46.79 40.29
CA PRO A 669 21.03 47.81 40.63
C PRO A 669 21.55 49.27 40.80
N GLN A 670 20.62 50.19 40.48
CA GLN A 670 20.32 51.57 40.98
C GLN A 670 21.41 52.48 41.56
N GLU A 671 21.57 53.70 40.98
CA GLU A 671 21.22 55.06 41.52
C GLU A 671 22.53 55.77 41.91
N GLU A 672 22.84 57.05 41.72
CA GLU A 672 22.29 58.27 41.10
C GLU A 672 23.51 59.27 41.00
N PRO A 673 23.43 60.56 40.62
CA PRO A 673 24.36 61.17 39.66
C PRO A 673 25.20 62.34 40.20
N LEU A 674 26.13 62.86 39.36
CA LEU A 674 26.78 64.20 39.29
C LEU A 674 28.23 63.99 38.80
N ALA A 675 28.98 64.84 38.08
CA ALA A 675 28.88 66.20 37.52
C ALA A 675 30.06 66.33 36.49
N PRO A 676 30.19 67.44 35.71
CA PRO A 676 30.78 67.48 34.37
C PRO A 676 32.30 67.78 34.33
N PRO A 677 32.96 67.71 33.14
CA PRO A 677 34.41 67.68 33.00
C PRO A 677 35.02 69.07 32.76
N PRO A 678 36.36 69.19 32.85
CA PRO A 678 37.10 70.24 32.16
C PRO A 678 38.15 69.68 31.17
N PRO A 679 38.71 70.55 30.30
CA PRO A 679 38.98 70.21 28.91
C PRO A 679 40.46 70.35 28.48
N ALA A 680 40.69 69.85 27.25
CA ALA A 680 41.50 70.39 26.14
C ALA A 680 42.96 70.85 26.33
N GLY A 681 43.79 70.46 25.35
CA GLY A 681 45.09 71.05 25.02
C GLY A 681 46.11 69.96 24.69
N ALA A 682 46.16 69.44 23.46
CA ALA A 682 46.86 70.03 22.31
C ALA A 682 48.38 70.15 22.52
N ILE A 683 49.15 69.55 21.61
CA ILE A 683 50.18 70.20 20.77
C ILE A 683 51.24 69.18 20.31
N GLN A 684 51.32 69.08 18.98
CA GLN A 684 52.49 69.00 18.07
C GLN A 684 53.70 68.17 18.52
N GLY A 685 54.09 67.19 17.71
CA GLY A 685 55.11 67.42 16.68
C GLY A 685 56.42 66.78 17.18
N ASP A 686 57.43 66.45 16.42
CA ASP A 686 57.75 66.52 15.00
C ASP A 686 59.00 65.64 14.84
N GLY A 687 59.24 65.13 13.64
CA GLY A 687 60.60 64.93 13.14
C GLY A 687 61.36 63.61 13.41
N GLY A 688 61.77 62.98 12.29
CA GLY A 688 63.14 62.51 12.06
C GLY A 688 63.49 61.10 12.56
N VAL A 689 63.50 60.04 11.74
CA VAL A 689 64.47 59.66 10.67
C VAL A 689 65.83 59.15 11.20
N THR A 690 66.31 58.08 10.55
CA THR A 690 67.57 57.31 10.70
C THR A 690 67.48 56.17 11.70
N ASN A 691 67.82 54.91 11.38
CA ASN A 691 68.57 54.34 10.25
C ASN A 691 68.20 52.86 10.08
#